data_AF-A0A484HI82-F1
#
_entry.id   AF-A0A484HI82-F1
#
_cell.length_a   1.000
_cell.length_b   1.000
_cell.length_c   1.000
_cell.angle_alpha   90.00
_cell.angle_beta   90.00
_cell.angle_gamma   90.00
#
_symmetry.space_group_name_H-M   'P 1'
#
loop_
_entity.id
_entity.type
_entity.pdbx_description
1 polymer ?
#
loop_
_entity_poly.entity_id
_entity_poly.type
_entity_poly.pdbx_seq_one_letter_code
_entity_poly.pdbx_strand_id
1 'polypeptide(L)'
;MENDVLELIQDLELEINEKNIKPHRFALFLAISKLYEKDPNRSNNFFLDDELEQAFKDAFCILSPNTSSTSAMIEYPYFHLQTSGYWYLHIIKGKENEFQDIIDFKNARFTKHRLRGLVSHASLHEKLVQFLRNEEQRELFNSELKKLYFKMRSNTTNSPTSLLSRVKEDGNSFSNPFVGYLNSLQQVGGSNENALAESQACNDYFSYLHVDHPLTQTIFDELKSDSGNHVILTGHAGDGKSTLAIDVLKKVKGMDPLKPFDEPIKPREDIEDSPISIVKDLSERKKTDDADFVKELVNHKRRFLLVSNTGTLLNLLKEHHGFLRLNESALESKVLEAISNKKGVGDLNFNGVIFKVFNLSLMDNLDLARQIFERMLAQDRWAACANKECRESCPICINVDLIHRNKARVADRVFLAYRRMYEYGGRLTLRQITEHLAYMITSGLEEADISELQKRKARPLKIEYLFFNRFFGDNGGALDPAASNMKAIREIRDQGFGDRPSPLWEHRLWLKTYGQSFAFDMSGCQDEFEQLRKDGSRNATKTTTPGITPGQAREQVRRLLYFLHGFEGEKKDYLGQYLNSPTLLNWVGWQNPSMDLGFNEKSSMERKIYHVLQEHFTGVRLPEGSMQNDRRLYITLSRRKNEVRQSAQIVLAQVDWSTATDLQLTSQESANGLQRKELALVGKETIRGIDLSLSVPFLDYVIMRHFGELGEVLQASYIERLNRYKARLQRRIGSEKNSRIMLVHLKTDHTFRRQKYGVNNGRLEVSDVL
;
A
#
# COMPACT_ATOMS: atom_id res chain seq x y z
N MET A 1 26.09 -11.07 -46.18
CA MET A 1 26.88 -12.04 -45.38
C MET A 1 27.08 -11.54 -43.96
N GLU A 2 27.88 -10.51 -43.65
CA GLU A 2 27.89 -9.88 -42.31
C GLU A 2 26.58 -9.12 -41.98
N ASN A 3 25.99 -8.45 -42.98
CA ASN A 3 24.75 -7.68 -42.81
C ASN A 3 23.54 -8.51 -42.36
N ASP A 4 23.42 -9.77 -42.79
CA ASP A 4 22.23 -10.59 -42.52
C ASP A 4 22.19 -11.08 -41.06
N VAL A 5 23.35 -11.30 -40.44
CA VAL A 5 23.47 -11.67 -39.01
C VAL A 5 23.20 -10.46 -38.12
N LEU A 6 23.67 -9.28 -38.53
CA LEU A 6 23.43 -8.03 -37.80
C LEU A 6 21.96 -7.59 -37.89
N GLU A 7 21.30 -7.77 -39.05
CA GLU A 7 19.87 -7.51 -39.23
C GLU A 7 19.01 -8.42 -38.34
N LEU A 8 19.34 -9.72 -38.28
CA LEU A 8 18.67 -10.67 -37.38
C LEU A 8 18.83 -10.30 -35.90
N ILE A 9 20.02 -9.85 -35.49
CA ILE A 9 20.30 -9.45 -34.11
C ILE A 9 19.64 -8.11 -33.79
N GLN A 10 19.49 -7.22 -34.77
CA GLN A 10 18.71 -5.97 -34.65
C GLN A 10 17.21 -6.24 -34.52
N ASP A 11 16.66 -7.20 -35.26
CA ASP A 11 15.26 -7.63 -35.11
C ASP A 11 15.02 -8.21 -33.70
N LEU A 12 15.95 -9.05 -33.21
CA LEU A 12 15.94 -9.53 -31.83
C LEU A 12 16.10 -8.40 -30.79
N GLU A 13 16.87 -7.34 -31.08
CA GLU A 13 17.01 -6.14 -30.23
C GLU A 13 15.71 -5.31 -30.18
N LEU A 14 14.98 -5.19 -31.29
CA LEU A 14 13.72 -4.43 -31.39
C LEU A 14 12.54 -5.12 -30.69
N GLU A 15 12.51 -6.45 -30.67
CA GLU A 15 11.46 -7.22 -29.99
C GLU A 15 11.66 -7.35 -28.47
N ILE A 16 12.90 -7.23 -27.98
CA ILE A 16 13.24 -7.32 -26.54
C ILE A 16 13.11 -5.93 -25.91
N ASN A 17 11.89 -5.41 -25.84
CA ASN A 17 11.55 -4.16 -25.14
C ASN A 17 11.21 -4.40 -23.65
N GLU A 18 11.91 -5.33 -22.98
CA GLU A 18 11.66 -5.69 -21.58
C GLU A 18 12.64 -4.98 -20.62
N LYS A 19 12.10 -4.29 -19.62
CA LYS A 19 12.83 -3.49 -18.61
C LYS A 19 13.71 -4.29 -17.63
N ASN A 20 13.81 -5.62 -17.78
CA ASN A 20 14.67 -6.46 -16.93
C ASN A 20 15.13 -7.71 -17.72
N ILE A 21 16.37 -7.69 -18.21
CA ILE A 21 16.81 -8.60 -19.27
C ILE A 21 17.26 -9.93 -18.68
N LYS A 22 16.35 -10.91 -18.73
CA LYS A 22 16.60 -12.26 -18.22
C LYS A 22 17.47 -13.06 -19.20
N PRO A 23 18.47 -13.83 -18.73
CA PRO A 23 19.34 -14.64 -19.58
C PRO A 23 18.59 -15.76 -20.34
N HIS A 24 17.36 -16.10 -19.95
CA HIS A 24 16.61 -17.26 -20.45
C HIS A 24 16.46 -17.32 -21.97
N ARG A 25 16.08 -16.22 -22.66
CA ARG A 25 15.89 -16.26 -24.13
C ARG A 25 17.24 -16.40 -24.86
N PHE A 26 18.24 -15.63 -24.43
CA PHE A 26 19.60 -15.67 -24.96
C PHE A 26 20.28 -17.04 -24.73
N ALA A 27 20.07 -17.63 -23.56
CA ALA A 27 20.59 -18.94 -23.21
C ALA A 27 20.00 -20.04 -24.11
N LEU A 28 18.72 -19.95 -24.49
CA LEU A 28 18.10 -20.93 -25.39
C LEU A 28 18.65 -20.82 -26.82
N PHE A 29 18.86 -19.62 -27.35
CA PHE A 29 19.51 -19.45 -28.66
C PHE A 29 20.97 -19.94 -28.66
N LEU A 30 21.73 -19.66 -27.60
CA LEU A 30 23.10 -20.18 -27.46
C LEU A 30 23.13 -21.71 -27.33
N ALA A 31 22.16 -22.30 -26.63
CA ALA A 31 22.03 -23.75 -26.52
C ALA A 31 21.80 -24.39 -27.89
N ILE A 32 20.90 -23.82 -28.69
CA ILE A 32 20.62 -24.31 -30.04
C ILE A 32 21.84 -24.14 -30.96
N SER A 33 22.55 -23.03 -30.84
CA SER A 33 23.81 -22.81 -31.56
C SER A 33 24.86 -23.89 -31.21
N LYS A 34 25.04 -24.20 -29.92
CA LYS A 34 25.93 -25.28 -29.44
C LYS A 34 25.49 -26.67 -29.94
N LEU A 35 24.19 -26.87 -30.10
CA LEU A 35 23.65 -28.11 -30.68
C LEU A 35 24.01 -28.26 -32.17
N TYR A 36 24.00 -27.17 -32.96
CA TYR A 36 24.50 -27.16 -34.34
C TYR A 36 26.02 -27.19 -34.46
N GLU A 37 26.74 -26.69 -33.46
CA GLU A 37 28.20 -26.84 -33.37
C GLU A 37 28.58 -28.32 -33.20
N LYS A 38 27.85 -29.06 -32.35
CA LYS A 38 28.06 -30.50 -32.13
C LYS A 38 27.67 -31.36 -33.34
N ASP A 39 26.61 -30.98 -34.05
CA ASP A 39 26.17 -31.63 -35.28
C ASP A 39 25.54 -30.60 -36.26
N PRO A 40 26.32 -30.10 -37.24
CA PRO A 40 25.82 -29.15 -38.23
C PRO A 40 24.70 -29.70 -39.10
N ASN A 41 24.59 -31.03 -39.26
CA ASN A 41 23.58 -31.65 -40.11
C ASN A 41 22.32 -32.07 -39.34
N ARG A 42 22.23 -31.73 -38.05
CA ARG A 42 21.07 -32.07 -37.22
C ARG A 42 19.76 -31.55 -37.83
N SER A 43 18.68 -32.27 -37.54
CA SER A 43 17.33 -31.87 -37.92
C SER A 43 16.88 -30.63 -37.16
N ASN A 44 16.04 -29.80 -37.79
CA ASN A 44 15.45 -28.59 -37.21
C ASN A 44 14.25 -28.90 -36.29
N ASN A 45 14.37 -29.98 -35.51
CA ASN A 45 13.34 -30.43 -34.58
C ASN A 45 13.92 -30.48 -33.18
N PHE A 46 13.56 -29.51 -32.35
CA PHE A 46 14.02 -29.38 -30.97
C PHE A 46 12.95 -29.91 -30.04
N PHE A 47 13.23 -31.04 -29.39
CA PHE A 47 12.34 -31.61 -28.37
C PHE A 47 12.71 -31.02 -27.00
N LEU A 48 11.72 -30.87 -26.11
CA LEU A 48 11.97 -30.45 -24.73
C LEU A 48 12.49 -31.64 -23.88
N ASP A 49 13.59 -32.21 -24.34
CA ASP A 49 14.28 -33.37 -23.77
C ASP A 49 15.49 -32.97 -22.91
N ASP A 50 16.19 -33.97 -22.40
CA ASP A 50 17.32 -33.74 -21.51
C ASP A 50 18.58 -33.23 -22.26
N GLU A 51 18.69 -33.47 -23.58
CA GLU A 51 19.80 -32.92 -24.40
C GLU A 51 19.67 -31.40 -24.52
N LEU A 52 18.49 -30.90 -24.91
CA LEU A 52 18.25 -29.47 -25.03
C LEU A 52 18.31 -28.77 -23.66
N GLU A 53 17.79 -29.41 -22.61
CA GLU A 53 17.81 -28.85 -21.26
C GLU A 53 19.23 -28.74 -20.70
N GLN A 54 20.09 -29.73 -20.94
CA GLN A 54 21.48 -29.65 -20.51
C GLN A 54 22.23 -28.57 -21.28
N ALA A 55 22.06 -28.49 -22.60
CA ALA A 55 22.65 -27.43 -23.41
C ALA A 55 22.19 -26.04 -22.96
N PHE A 56 20.91 -25.89 -22.59
CA PHE A 56 20.34 -24.67 -22.02
C PHE A 56 20.97 -24.31 -20.67
N LYS A 57 21.09 -25.26 -19.74
CA LYS A 57 21.71 -25.01 -18.42
C LYS A 57 23.17 -24.57 -18.56
N ASP A 58 23.93 -25.20 -19.46
CA ASP A 58 25.31 -24.81 -19.76
C ASP A 58 25.36 -23.36 -20.29
N ALA A 59 24.54 -23.04 -21.30
CA ALA A 59 24.47 -21.71 -21.89
C ALA A 59 24.00 -20.64 -20.88
N PHE A 60 23.06 -21.00 -20.00
CA PHE A 60 22.59 -20.14 -18.93
C PHE A 60 23.69 -19.83 -17.92
N CYS A 61 24.50 -20.82 -17.53
CA CYS A 61 25.64 -20.62 -16.63
C CYS A 61 26.71 -19.72 -17.25
N ILE A 62 26.95 -19.81 -18.56
CA ILE A 62 27.86 -18.92 -19.29
C ILE A 62 27.39 -17.46 -19.22
N LEU A 63 26.08 -17.23 -19.36
CA LEU A 63 25.52 -15.88 -19.32
C LEU A 63 25.34 -15.34 -17.90
N SER A 64 25.07 -16.18 -16.90
CA SER A 64 24.81 -15.76 -15.53
C SER A 64 25.37 -16.73 -14.48
N PRO A 65 26.69 -16.73 -14.24
CA PRO A 65 27.37 -17.71 -13.38
C PRO A 65 26.99 -17.62 -11.89
N ASN A 66 26.53 -16.47 -11.42
CA ASN A 66 26.19 -16.23 -10.00
C ASN A 66 24.71 -16.55 -9.66
N THR A 67 23.94 -17.12 -10.58
CA THR A 67 22.50 -17.36 -10.38
C THR A 67 22.24 -18.81 -9.98
N SER A 68 21.38 -19.04 -8.98
CA SER A 68 21.04 -20.40 -8.53
C SER A 68 20.55 -21.30 -9.68
N SER A 69 20.91 -22.58 -9.67
CA SER A 69 20.47 -23.57 -10.67
C SER A 69 18.94 -23.72 -10.71
N THR A 70 18.25 -23.43 -9.60
CA THR A 70 16.78 -23.37 -9.50
C THR A 70 16.14 -22.26 -10.34
N SER A 71 16.91 -21.28 -10.82
CA SER A 71 16.42 -20.19 -11.68
C SER A 71 16.49 -20.49 -13.18
N ALA A 72 17.18 -21.57 -13.60
CA ALA A 72 17.35 -21.96 -15.00
C ALA A 72 16.16 -22.78 -15.54
N MET A 73 14.96 -22.20 -15.51
CA MET A 73 13.72 -22.84 -15.99
C MET A 73 13.55 -22.67 -17.52
N ILE A 74 13.81 -23.74 -18.28
CA ILE A 74 13.76 -23.75 -19.76
C ILE A 74 12.33 -23.64 -20.32
N GLU A 75 11.30 -24.05 -19.57
CA GLU A 75 9.90 -24.02 -20.04
C GLU A 75 9.43 -22.61 -20.42
N TYR A 76 10.00 -21.58 -19.79
CA TYR A 76 9.66 -20.19 -20.08
C TYR A 76 10.16 -19.71 -21.44
N PRO A 77 11.48 -19.71 -21.73
CA PRO A 77 11.96 -19.30 -23.04
C PRO A 77 11.46 -20.24 -24.14
N TYR A 78 11.28 -21.53 -23.86
CA TYR A 78 10.76 -22.49 -24.83
C TYR A 78 9.34 -22.12 -25.31
N PHE A 79 8.47 -21.63 -24.42
CA PHE A 79 7.13 -21.16 -24.80
C PHE A 79 7.14 -19.73 -25.37
N HIS A 80 7.79 -18.79 -24.68
CA HIS A 80 7.69 -17.37 -25.02
C HIS A 80 8.48 -16.96 -26.27
N LEU A 81 9.46 -17.75 -26.73
CA LEU A 81 10.19 -17.43 -27.96
C LEU A 81 9.31 -17.45 -29.21
N GLN A 82 8.11 -18.02 -29.18
CA GLN A 82 7.19 -17.98 -30.32
C GLN A 82 6.81 -16.56 -30.76
N THR A 83 6.89 -15.58 -29.85
CA THR A 83 6.65 -14.17 -30.18
C THR A 83 7.77 -13.55 -30.99
N SER A 84 8.91 -14.23 -31.15
CA SER A 84 10.09 -13.69 -31.84
C SER A 84 10.07 -13.83 -33.36
N GLY A 85 9.05 -14.49 -33.92
CA GLY A 85 9.01 -14.81 -35.34
C GLY A 85 10.06 -15.83 -35.83
N TYR A 86 11.04 -16.23 -35.01
CA TYR A 86 12.09 -17.20 -35.39
C TYR A 86 11.96 -18.58 -34.76
N TRP A 87 11.00 -18.78 -33.85
CA TRP A 87 10.77 -20.02 -33.12
C TRP A 87 9.31 -20.45 -33.24
N TYR A 88 9.06 -21.69 -33.63
CA TYR A 88 7.72 -22.20 -33.89
C TYR A 88 7.46 -23.46 -33.07
N LEU A 89 6.34 -23.48 -32.34
CA LEU A 89 5.90 -24.63 -31.57
C LEU A 89 4.93 -25.49 -32.39
N HIS A 90 5.22 -26.78 -32.50
CA HIS A 90 4.37 -27.74 -33.20
C HIS A 90 3.52 -28.50 -32.18
N ILE A 91 2.26 -28.13 -32.05
CA ILE A 91 1.31 -28.72 -31.10
C ILE A 91 1.02 -30.18 -31.49
N ILE A 92 0.84 -31.05 -30.50
CA ILE A 92 0.43 -32.45 -30.72
C ILE A 92 -0.98 -32.46 -31.30
N LYS A 93 -1.17 -33.18 -32.42
CA LYS A 93 -2.46 -33.28 -33.10
C LYS A 93 -3.58 -33.69 -32.15
N GLY A 94 -4.62 -32.87 -32.04
CA GLY A 94 -5.78 -33.08 -31.17
C GLY A 94 -5.68 -32.41 -29.79
N LYS A 95 -4.60 -31.67 -29.51
CA LYS A 95 -4.38 -30.91 -28.26
C LYS A 95 -4.46 -29.40 -28.44
N GLU A 96 -4.84 -28.92 -29.63
CA GLU A 96 -4.86 -27.50 -30.00
C GLU A 96 -5.85 -26.69 -29.16
N ASN A 97 -7.04 -27.24 -28.89
CA ASN A 97 -8.04 -26.58 -28.05
C ASN A 97 -7.57 -26.47 -26.59
N GLU A 98 -6.96 -27.53 -26.04
CA GLU A 98 -6.40 -27.53 -24.68
C GLU A 98 -5.24 -26.53 -24.55
N PHE A 99 -4.43 -26.39 -25.61
CA PHE A 99 -3.37 -25.39 -25.67
C PHE A 99 -3.93 -23.96 -25.73
N GLN A 100 -5.00 -23.71 -26.49
CA GLN A 100 -5.63 -22.39 -26.61
C GLN A 100 -6.38 -21.98 -25.33
N ASP A 101 -7.11 -22.91 -24.69
CA ASP A 101 -7.81 -22.68 -23.42
C ASP A 101 -6.85 -22.22 -22.31
N ILE A 102 -5.62 -22.76 -22.32
CA ILE A 102 -4.57 -22.34 -21.38
C ILE A 102 -4.11 -20.92 -21.70
N ILE A 103 -4.01 -20.51 -22.96
CA ILE A 103 -3.57 -19.15 -23.33
C ILE A 103 -4.61 -18.10 -22.94
N ASP A 104 -5.90 -18.39 -23.10
CA ASP A 104 -6.98 -17.41 -22.92
C ASP A 104 -7.29 -17.09 -21.44
N PHE A 105 -6.80 -17.89 -20.49
CA PHE A 105 -7.01 -17.68 -19.05
C PHE A 105 -6.00 -16.69 -18.44
N LYS A 106 -6.48 -15.57 -17.88
CA LYS A 106 -5.62 -14.60 -17.16
C LYS A 106 -4.89 -15.29 -16.00
N ASN A 107 -3.55 -15.36 -16.11
CA ASN A 107 -2.55 -15.97 -15.20
C ASN A 107 -2.10 -17.42 -15.50
N ALA A 108 -2.45 -18.01 -16.64
CA ALA A 108 -1.99 -19.36 -16.95
C ALA A 108 -0.48 -19.44 -17.24
N ARG A 109 0.22 -20.31 -16.50
CA ARG A 109 1.65 -20.61 -16.66
C ARG A 109 1.84 -21.99 -17.30
N PHE A 110 2.67 -22.07 -18.33
CA PHE A 110 3.13 -23.34 -18.88
C PHE A 110 4.20 -23.95 -17.98
N THR A 111 3.91 -25.11 -17.39
CA THR A 111 4.91 -25.92 -16.69
C THR A 111 5.59 -26.86 -17.68
N LYS A 112 6.81 -27.32 -17.36
CA LYS A 112 7.55 -28.28 -18.18
C LYS A 112 6.74 -29.55 -18.51
N HIS A 113 5.99 -30.07 -17.52
CA HIS A 113 5.12 -31.24 -17.72
C HIS A 113 4.00 -30.96 -18.73
N ARG A 114 3.36 -29.79 -18.66
CA ARG A 114 2.30 -29.38 -19.61
C ARG A 114 2.85 -29.21 -21.03
N LEU A 115 4.00 -28.57 -21.18
CA LEU A 115 4.63 -28.41 -22.51
C LEU A 115 4.96 -29.76 -23.14
N ARG A 116 5.55 -30.70 -22.38
CA ARG A 116 5.83 -32.06 -22.88
C ARG A 116 4.56 -32.82 -23.29
N GLY A 117 3.41 -32.52 -22.67
CA GLY A 117 2.11 -33.15 -22.98
C GLY A 117 1.31 -32.48 -24.11
N LEU A 118 1.69 -31.28 -24.54
CA LEU A 118 0.94 -30.48 -25.51
C LEU A 118 1.73 -30.15 -26.78
N VAL A 119 3.06 -30.05 -26.69
CA VAL A 119 3.94 -29.66 -27.80
C VAL A 119 4.79 -30.86 -28.21
N SER A 120 4.77 -31.19 -29.50
CA SER A 120 5.55 -32.31 -30.06
C SER A 120 7.04 -31.94 -30.17
N HIS A 121 7.35 -30.79 -30.76
CA HIS A 121 8.69 -30.23 -30.92
C HIS A 121 8.60 -28.75 -31.26
N ALA A 122 9.73 -28.06 -31.21
CA ALA A 122 9.88 -26.72 -31.76
C ALA A 122 10.81 -26.75 -32.98
N SER A 123 10.66 -25.77 -33.88
CA SER A 123 11.55 -25.57 -35.02
C SER A 123 11.98 -24.12 -35.15
N LEU A 124 13.19 -23.88 -35.62
CA LEU A 124 13.67 -22.55 -35.98
C LEU A 124 13.22 -22.14 -37.39
N HIS A 125 13.19 -20.84 -37.65
CA HIS A 125 13.02 -20.33 -39.01
C HIS A 125 14.18 -20.76 -39.93
N GLU A 126 13.88 -21.10 -41.17
CA GLU A 126 14.82 -21.71 -42.13
C GLU A 126 16.09 -20.88 -42.34
N LYS A 127 15.96 -19.55 -42.41
CA LYS A 127 17.13 -18.64 -42.50
C LYS A 127 18.11 -18.82 -41.34
N LEU A 128 17.60 -18.95 -40.11
CA LEU A 128 18.43 -19.11 -38.91
C LEU A 128 19.10 -20.48 -38.87
N VAL A 129 18.43 -21.53 -39.37
CA VAL A 129 19.03 -22.85 -39.53
C VAL A 129 20.22 -22.77 -40.48
N GLN A 130 20.06 -22.16 -41.65
CA GLN A 130 21.14 -22.02 -42.63
C GLN A 130 22.34 -21.27 -42.05
N PHE A 131 22.10 -20.22 -41.26
CA PHE A 131 23.15 -19.48 -40.57
C PHE A 131 23.88 -20.32 -39.51
N LEU A 132 23.15 -21.03 -38.64
CA LEU A 132 23.77 -21.81 -37.56
C LEU A 132 24.53 -23.03 -38.07
N ARG A 133 24.26 -23.53 -39.29
CA ARG A 133 25.03 -24.61 -39.90
C ARG A 133 26.41 -24.16 -40.37
N ASN A 134 26.55 -22.91 -40.79
CA ASN A 134 27.83 -22.34 -41.20
C ASN A 134 28.67 -21.96 -39.97
N GLU A 135 29.91 -22.41 -39.92
CA GLU A 135 30.81 -22.22 -38.77
C GLU A 135 31.13 -20.75 -38.49
N GLU A 136 31.56 -20.01 -39.50
CA GLU A 136 31.93 -18.59 -39.40
C GLU A 136 30.72 -17.72 -38.97
N GLN A 137 29.54 -18.00 -39.53
CA GLN A 137 28.31 -17.28 -39.19
C GLN A 137 27.79 -17.65 -37.80
N ARG A 138 27.93 -18.91 -37.39
CA ARG A 138 27.57 -19.36 -36.04
C ARG A 138 28.45 -18.72 -34.97
N GLU A 139 29.76 -18.61 -35.22
CA GLU A 139 30.68 -17.90 -34.33
C GLU A 139 30.35 -16.41 -34.22
N LEU A 140 30.10 -15.76 -35.36
CA LEU A 140 29.68 -14.36 -35.39
C LEU A 140 28.37 -14.16 -34.60
N PHE A 141 27.35 -14.99 -34.86
CA PHE A 141 26.07 -14.98 -34.14
C PHE A 141 26.25 -15.15 -32.62
N ASN A 142 27.05 -16.13 -32.20
CA ASN A 142 27.33 -16.35 -30.78
C ASN A 142 28.03 -15.17 -30.12
N SER A 143 28.98 -14.56 -30.82
CA SER A 143 29.74 -13.41 -30.31
C SER A 143 28.85 -12.17 -30.18
N GLU A 144 28.03 -11.87 -31.19
CA GLU A 144 27.15 -10.70 -31.21
C GLU A 144 25.96 -10.88 -30.27
N LEU A 145 25.40 -12.09 -30.14
CA LEU A 145 24.33 -12.38 -29.18
C LEU A 145 24.80 -12.21 -27.73
N LYS A 146 26.04 -12.63 -27.42
CA LYS A 146 26.67 -12.39 -26.11
C LYS A 146 26.94 -10.90 -25.89
N LYS A 147 27.52 -10.20 -26.86
CA LYS A 147 27.75 -8.74 -26.78
C LYS A 147 26.44 -7.99 -26.55
N LEU A 148 25.39 -8.33 -27.29
CA LEU A 148 24.06 -7.77 -27.14
C LEU A 148 23.54 -8.01 -25.72
N TYR A 149 23.55 -9.27 -25.25
CA TYR A 149 23.14 -9.59 -23.89
C TYR A 149 23.93 -8.81 -22.84
N PHE A 150 25.26 -8.74 -22.93
CA PHE A 150 26.07 -8.03 -21.94
C PHE A 150 25.94 -6.50 -22.01
N LYS A 151 25.77 -5.91 -23.21
CA LYS A 151 25.46 -4.48 -23.43
C LYS A 151 24.09 -4.13 -22.85
N MET A 152 23.11 -4.99 -23.09
CA MET A 152 21.75 -4.87 -22.57
C MET A 152 21.70 -5.06 -21.06
N ARG A 153 22.44 -6.05 -20.56
CA ARG A 153 22.61 -6.31 -19.13
C ARG A 153 23.34 -5.16 -18.46
N SER A 154 24.42 -4.61 -19.00
CA SER A 154 25.09 -3.43 -18.41
C SER A 154 24.19 -2.20 -18.33
N ASN A 155 23.22 -2.07 -19.24
CA ASN A 155 22.20 -1.03 -19.18
C ASN A 155 21.06 -1.34 -18.19
N THR A 156 20.93 -2.59 -17.72
CA THR A 156 19.85 -3.04 -16.81
C THR A 156 20.33 -3.58 -15.46
N THR A 157 21.64 -3.81 -15.26
CA THR A 157 22.24 -4.29 -14.01
C THR A 157 23.09 -3.22 -13.38
N ASN A 158 22.45 -2.38 -12.58
CA ASN A 158 22.94 -2.21 -11.22
C ASN A 158 22.29 -3.31 -10.37
N SER A 159 23.13 -4.03 -9.58
CA SER A 159 22.81 -5.03 -8.52
C SER A 159 23.01 -6.53 -8.88
N PRO A 160 23.25 -7.44 -7.91
CA PRO A 160 24.17 -7.41 -6.75
C PRO A 160 24.92 -8.76 -6.62
N THR A 161 26.23 -8.83 -6.82
CA THR A 161 27.03 -9.96 -6.27
C THR A 161 28.53 -9.70 -6.15
N SER A 162 29.01 -8.49 -6.46
CA SER A 162 30.43 -8.13 -6.27
C SER A 162 30.65 -6.91 -5.35
N LEU A 163 29.64 -6.46 -4.61
CA LEU A 163 29.80 -5.29 -3.74
C LEU A 163 30.62 -5.58 -2.46
N LEU A 164 30.78 -6.85 -2.06
CA LEU A 164 31.65 -7.22 -0.95
C LEU A 164 33.16 -7.13 -1.26
N SER A 165 33.56 -7.11 -2.54
CA SER A 165 34.97 -6.89 -2.92
C SER A 165 35.27 -5.45 -3.37
N ARG A 166 34.25 -4.65 -3.70
CA ARG A 166 34.43 -3.26 -4.18
C ARG A 166 34.52 -2.20 -3.08
N VAL A 167 34.33 -2.56 -1.81
CA VAL A 167 34.63 -1.64 -0.69
C VAL A 167 36.14 -1.44 -0.51
N LYS A 168 37.00 -2.27 -1.14
CA LYS A 168 38.46 -2.11 -1.04
C LYS A 168 39.12 -1.50 -2.27
N GLU A 169 38.50 -1.54 -3.45
CA GLU A 169 39.15 -1.11 -4.70
C GLU A 169 38.12 -0.45 -5.66
N ASP A 170 37.69 0.76 -5.33
CA ASP A 170 37.51 1.91 -6.24
C ASP A 170 36.66 2.99 -5.54
N GLY A 171 37.31 4.11 -5.20
CA GLY A 171 36.70 5.22 -4.48
C GLY A 171 35.80 6.09 -5.36
N ASN A 172 34.57 5.65 -5.61
CA ASN A 172 33.47 6.56 -5.98
C ASN A 172 32.43 6.61 -4.85
N SER A 173 32.83 7.29 -3.77
CA SER A 173 31.96 7.78 -2.71
C SER A 173 30.93 8.74 -3.31
N PHE A 174 29.64 8.56 -3.01
CA PHE A 174 28.66 9.63 -3.17
C PHE A 174 29.23 10.93 -2.59
N SER A 175 29.10 12.04 -3.31
CA SER A 175 29.52 13.35 -2.82
C SER A 175 28.74 13.78 -1.57
N ASN A 176 27.48 13.34 -1.43
CA ASN A 176 26.76 13.38 -0.18
C ASN A 176 26.37 11.94 0.19
N PRO A 177 27.07 11.30 1.13
CA PRO A 177 26.79 9.91 1.50
C PRO A 177 25.36 9.68 2.02
N PHE A 178 24.70 10.72 2.54
CA PHE A 178 23.31 10.62 2.98
C PHE A 178 22.34 10.33 1.82
N VAL A 179 22.64 10.80 0.59
CA VAL A 179 21.84 10.46 -0.60
C VAL A 179 21.95 8.97 -0.90
N GLY A 180 23.16 8.41 -0.83
CA GLY A 180 23.38 6.97 -0.98
C GLY A 180 22.64 6.16 0.09
N TYR A 181 22.64 6.64 1.34
CA TYR A 181 21.85 6.03 2.40
C TYR A 181 20.33 6.07 2.12
N LEU A 182 19.77 7.22 1.72
CA LEU A 182 18.34 7.30 1.37
C LEU A 182 17.96 6.40 0.19
N ASN A 183 18.81 6.29 -0.83
CA ASN A 183 18.59 5.38 -1.95
C ASN A 183 18.71 3.91 -1.52
N SER A 184 19.57 3.58 -0.55
CA SER A 184 19.67 2.21 -0.01
C SER A 184 18.46 1.73 0.82
N LEU A 185 17.55 2.67 1.16
CA LEU A 185 16.24 2.36 1.75
C LEU A 185 15.20 1.99 0.69
N GLN A 186 15.50 2.20 -0.59
CA GLN A 186 14.59 2.01 -1.71
C GLN A 186 14.88 0.71 -2.44
N GLN A 187 13.83 0.03 -2.93
CA GLN A 187 14.02 -1.08 -3.87
C GLN A 187 14.40 -0.60 -5.29
N VAL A 188 14.28 0.69 -5.56
CA VAL A 188 14.66 1.35 -6.82
C VAL A 188 16.18 1.41 -6.92
N GLY A 189 16.75 0.93 -8.04
CA GLY A 189 18.20 0.89 -8.26
C GLY A 189 18.91 -0.39 -7.75
N GLY A 190 18.16 -1.32 -7.13
CA GLY A 190 18.72 -2.61 -6.67
C GLY A 190 19.56 -2.53 -5.39
N SER A 191 19.54 -1.39 -4.70
CA SER A 191 20.26 -1.15 -3.44
C SER A 191 19.34 -1.38 -2.24
N ASN A 192 19.27 -2.60 -1.70
CA ASN A 192 18.38 -2.96 -0.59
C ASN A 192 19.15 -3.25 0.72
N GLU A 193 20.42 -2.85 0.79
CA GLU A 193 21.38 -3.25 1.83
C GLU A 193 20.97 -2.74 3.23
N ASN A 194 20.34 -1.56 3.33
CA ASN A 194 19.86 -0.99 4.60
C ASN A 194 18.33 -1.16 4.80
N ALA A 195 17.67 -2.03 4.04
CA ALA A 195 16.26 -2.33 4.26
C ALA A 195 16.02 -3.19 5.53
N LEU A 196 17.07 -3.89 5.98
CA LEU A 196 17.09 -4.74 7.16
C LEU A 196 17.50 -3.97 8.41
N ALA A 197 16.83 -4.24 9.54
CA ALA A 197 17.06 -3.51 10.79
C ALA A 197 18.47 -3.76 11.36
N GLU A 198 19.07 -4.90 11.04
CA GLU A 198 20.41 -5.31 11.45
C GLU A 198 21.49 -4.50 10.75
N SER A 199 21.32 -4.31 9.44
CA SER A 199 22.21 -3.48 8.62
C SER A 199 22.09 -2.01 9.03
N GLN A 200 20.87 -1.57 9.33
CA GLN A 200 20.62 -0.25 9.91
C GLN A 200 21.27 -0.08 11.29
N ALA A 201 21.21 -1.08 12.18
CA ALA A 201 21.73 -0.98 13.54
C ALA A 201 23.24 -0.73 13.60
N CYS A 202 23.98 -1.10 12.55
CA CYS A 202 25.42 -0.92 12.43
C CYS A 202 25.80 0.27 11.52
N ASN A 203 24.83 1.01 10.98
CA ASN A 203 25.06 2.11 10.04
C ASN A 203 25.07 3.47 10.76
N ASP A 204 26.09 4.27 10.54
CA ASP A 204 26.22 5.60 11.18
C ASP A 204 25.05 6.54 10.85
N TYR A 205 24.48 6.44 9.63
CA TYR A 205 23.35 7.25 9.18
C TYR A 205 22.00 6.79 9.76
N PHE A 206 21.94 5.63 10.43
CA PHE A 206 20.72 5.20 11.11
C PHE A 206 20.33 6.16 12.23
N SER A 207 21.32 6.64 12.99
CA SER A 207 21.11 7.65 14.05
C SER A 207 20.41 8.91 13.54
N TYR A 208 20.59 9.25 12.26
CA TYR A 208 19.98 10.43 11.65
C TYR A 208 18.48 10.28 11.45
N LEU A 209 18.00 9.05 11.21
CA LEU A 209 16.58 8.78 10.97
C LEU A 209 15.88 8.08 12.13
N HIS A 210 16.63 7.55 13.10
CA HIS A 210 16.08 6.90 14.29
C HIS A 210 15.05 7.80 14.97
N VAL A 211 13.94 7.26 15.42
CA VAL A 211 12.96 8.00 16.23
C VAL A 211 12.51 7.06 17.34
N ASP A 212 12.50 7.58 18.57
CA ASP A 212 12.08 6.79 19.73
C ASP A 212 10.65 6.31 19.57
N HIS A 213 10.47 4.99 19.64
CA HIS A 213 9.15 4.39 19.58
C HIS A 213 8.43 4.56 20.94
N PRO A 214 7.14 4.96 20.98
CA PRO A 214 6.41 5.17 22.23
C PRO A 214 6.38 3.95 23.16
N LEU A 215 6.36 2.74 22.59
CA LEU A 215 6.37 1.48 23.36
C LEU A 215 7.72 1.13 23.99
N THR A 216 8.83 1.75 23.60
CA THR A 216 10.15 1.38 24.13
C THR A 216 10.17 1.49 25.65
N GLN A 217 9.59 2.56 26.20
CA GLN A 217 9.46 2.74 27.65
C GLN A 217 8.49 1.71 28.25
N THR A 218 7.29 1.56 27.68
CA THR A 218 6.27 0.62 28.17
C THR A 218 6.78 -0.81 28.25
N ILE A 219 7.50 -1.28 27.23
CA ILE A 219 8.08 -2.62 27.18
C ILE A 219 9.23 -2.74 28.18
N PHE A 220 10.08 -1.73 28.27
CA PHE A 220 11.16 -1.71 29.25
C PHE A 220 10.62 -1.81 30.70
N ASP A 221 9.59 -1.05 31.04
CA ASP A 221 8.97 -1.08 32.37
C ASP A 221 8.30 -2.43 32.66
N GLU A 222 7.60 -3.01 31.67
CA GLU A 222 7.03 -4.36 31.78
C GLU A 222 8.12 -5.42 31.99
N LEU A 223 9.27 -5.27 31.33
CA LEU A 223 10.38 -6.21 31.46
C LEU A 223 11.18 -6.02 32.77
N LYS A 224 11.19 -4.82 33.35
CA LYS A 224 11.99 -4.52 34.56
C LYS A 224 11.20 -4.68 35.86
N SER A 225 9.88 -4.48 35.85
CA SER A 225 9.03 -4.58 37.05
C SER A 225 9.11 -5.95 37.73
N ASP A 226 9.19 -6.04 39.06
CA ASP A 226 9.23 -7.33 39.76
C ASP A 226 7.99 -8.19 39.47
N SER A 227 6.82 -7.56 39.28
CA SER A 227 5.56 -8.20 38.88
C SER A 227 5.29 -8.17 37.37
N GLY A 228 6.30 -7.85 36.56
CA GLY A 228 6.19 -7.72 35.12
C GLY A 228 6.04 -9.05 34.37
N ASN A 229 5.46 -9.00 33.18
CA ASN A 229 5.16 -10.18 32.36
C ASN A 229 6.17 -10.38 31.24
N HIS A 230 6.15 -11.56 30.60
CA HIS A 230 6.85 -11.73 29.33
C HIS A 230 6.19 -10.83 28.28
N VAL A 231 6.96 -10.42 27.26
CA VAL A 231 6.48 -9.53 26.20
C VAL A 231 6.65 -10.22 24.85
N ILE A 232 5.61 -10.17 24.02
CA ILE A 232 5.65 -10.60 22.62
C ILE A 232 5.45 -9.37 21.74
N LEU A 233 6.35 -9.17 20.78
CA LEU A 233 6.19 -8.22 19.68
C LEU A 233 5.86 -8.99 18.40
N THR A 234 4.68 -8.73 17.85
CA THR A 234 4.21 -9.31 16.58
C THR A 234 3.76 -8.24 15.59
N GLY A 235 3.60 -8.63 14.32
CA GLY A 235 3.27 -7.74 13.20
C GLY A 235 3.84 -8.25 11.88
N HIS A 236 3.65 -7.49 10.80
CA HIS A 236 4.16 -7.83 9.47
C HIS A 236 5.65 -7.48 9.33
N ALA A 237 6.28 -8.00 8.28
CA ALA A 237 7.65 -7.63 7.93
C ALA A 237 7.70 -6.13 7.56
N GLY A 238 8.61 -5.39 8.20
CA GLY A 238 8.79 -3.95 7.97
C GLY A 238 8.01 -3.02 8.93
N ASP A 239 7.24 -3.56 9.88
CA ASP A 239 6.54 -2.76 10.92
C ASP A 239 7.49 -2.19 12.00
N GLY A 240 8.79 -2.49 11.94
CA GLY A 240 9.77 -1.97 12.91
C GLY A 240 9.98 -2.83 14.16
N LYS A 241 9.51 -4.09 14.18
CA LYS A 241 9.62 -4.98 15.34
C LYS A 241 11.07 -5.16 15.84
N SER A 242 11.99 -5.44 14.92
CA SER A 242 13.42 -5.64 15.25
C SER A 242 14.08 -4.35 15.73
N THR A 243 13.73 -3.21 15.12
CA THR A 243 14.20 -1.88 15.55
C THR A 243 13.73 -1.57 16.98
N LEU A 244 12.47 -1.82 17.30
CA LEU A 244 11.93 -1.65 18.65
C LEU A 244 12.63 -2.57 19.67
N ALA A 245 12.93 -3.81 19.30
CA ALA A 245 13.67 -4.72 20.18
C ALA A 245 15.12 -4.27 20.41
N ILE A 246 15.76 -3.70 19.40
CA ILE A 246 17.07 -3.06 19.51
C ILE A 246 17.02 -1.87 20.48
N ASP A 247 16.01 -1.01 20.39
CA ASP A 247 15.86 0.14 21.29
C ASP A 247 15.68 -0.30 22.74
N VAL A 248 14.86 -1.34 22.97
CA VAL A 248 14.70 -1.95 24.29
C VAL A 248 16.02 -2.56 24.78
N LEU A 249 16.75 -3.28 23.92
CA LEU A 249 18.05 -3.86 24.26
C LEU A 249 19.06 -2.79 24.70
N LYS A 250 19.20 -1.71 23.92
CA LYS A 250 20.07 -0.57 24.26
C LYS A 250 19.69 0.03 25.60
N LYS A 251 18.38 0.22 25.84
CA LYS A 251 17.85 0.76 27.08
C LYS A 251 18.12 -0.14 28.30
N VAL A 252 17.98 -1.46 28.15
CA VAL A 252 18.30 -2.40 29.24
C VAL A 252 19.80 -2.45 29.50
N LYS A 253 20.64 -2.34 28.47
CA LYS A 253 22.11 -2.26 28.60
C LYS A 253 22.61 -0.86 29.05
N GLY A 254 21.74 0.14 29.19
CA GLY A 254 22.14 1.52 29.53
C GLY A 254 22.98 2.20 28.44
N MET A 255 22.86 1.76 27.18
CA MET A 255 23.59 2.30 26.04
C MET A 255 22.88 3.54 25.47
N ASP A 256 23.66 4.41 24.81
CA ASP A 256 23.11 5.54 24.04
C ASP A 256 22.21 5.00 22.91
N PRO A 257 20.92 5.42 22.85
CA PRO A 257 20.00 5.03 21.77
C PRO A 257 20.54 5.31 20.36
N LEU A 258 21.30 6.39 20.18
CA LEU A 258 21.77 6.85 18.88
C LEU A 258 23.10 6.21 18.45
N LYS A 259 23.84 5.59 19.36
CA LYS A 259 25.11 4.95 19.03
C LYS A 259 24.86 3.66 18.21
N PRO A 260 25.46 3.48 17.02
CA PRO A 260 25.40 2.21 16.30
C PRO A 260 26.04 1.08 17.11
N PHE A 261 25.64 -0.17 16.85
CA PHE A 261 26.38 -1.31 17.35
C PHE A 261 27.63 -1.55 16.50
N ASP A 262 28.72 -1.96 17.16
CA ASP A 262 29.97 -2.31 16.48
C ASP A 262 29.82 -3.64 15.70
N GLU A 263 28.96 -4.54 16.18
CA GLU A 263 28.67 -5.83 15.56
C GLU A 263 27.16 -6.12 15.52
N PRO A 264 26.68 -6.95 14.56
CA PRO A 264 25.29 -7.40 14.54
C PRO A 264 24.89 -8.13 15.83
N ILE A 265 23.72 -7.79 16.36
CA ILE A 265 23.16 -8.46 17.55
C ILE A 265 22.88 -9.94 17.31
N LYS A 266 23.07 -10.78 18.34
CA LYS A 266 22.82 -12.21 18.27
C LYS A 266 21.30 -12.52 18.18
N PRO A 267 20.90 -13.68 17.65
CA PRO A 267 19.48 -14.09 17.61
C PRO A 267 18.81 -14.11 19.00
N ARG A 268 19.59 -14.42 20.05
CA ARG A 268 19.24 -14.33 21.47
C ARG A 268 20.32 -13.56 22.21
N GLU A 269 19.89 -12.53 22.94
CA GLU A 269 20.73 -11.72 23.82
C GLU A 269 20.29 -11.94 25.27
N ASP A 270 21.13 -12.61 26.06
CA ASP A 270 20.97 -12.74 27.50
C ASP A 270 21.77 -11.63 28.19
N ILE A 271 21.11 -10.88 29.06
CA ILE A 271 21.72 -9.74 29.74
C ILE A 271 22.37 -10.24 31.04
N GLU A 272 23.66 -9.98 31.22
CA GLU A 272 24.48 -10.55 32.31
C GLU A 272 23.98 -10.11 33.70
N ASP A 273 23.63 -8.83 33.86
CA ASP A 273 23.19 -8.23 35.14
C ASP A 273 21.66 -8.14 35.29
N SER A 274 20.89 -8.87 34.49
CA SER A 274 19.43 -8.78 34.50
C SER A 274 18.79 -10.13 34.17
N PRO A 275 17.64 -10.49 34.77
CA PRO A 275 16.90 -11.69 34.39
C PRO A 275 16.22 -11.53 33.02
N ILE A 276 16.55 -10.52 32.21
CA ILE A 276 15.92 -10.24 30.92
C ILE A 276 16.67 -10.94 29.78
N SER A 277 15.92 -11.56 28.87
CA SER A 277 16.41 -12.11 27.61
C SER A 277 15.62 -11.56 26.44
N ILE A 278 16.31 -11.20 25.35
CA ILE A 278 15.68 -10.68 24.14
C ILE A 278 15.92 -11.67 23.01
N VAL A 279 14.84 -12.13 22.38
CA VAL A 279 14.86 -13.00 21.20
C VAL A 279 14.36 -12.20 20.02
N LYS A 280 15.26 -11.96 19.06
CA LYS A 280 15.12 -10.97 17.99
C LYS A 280 14.29 -11.45 16.79
N ASP A 281 14.37 -12.73 16.45
CA ASP A 281 13.45 -13.37 15.51
C ASP A 281 13.29 -14.84 15.91
N LEU A 282 12.07 -15.24 16.29
CA LEU A 282 11.79 -16.63 16.67
C LEU A 282 12.06 -17.62 15.52
N SER A 283 12.08 -17.17 14.26
CA SER A 283 12.33 -18.02 13.10
C SER A 283 13.81 -18.34 12.86
N GLU A 284 14.74 -17.56 13.42
CA GLU A 284 16.19 -17.78 13.30
C GLU A 284 16.72 -18.87 14.26
N ARG A 285 15.85 -19.49 15.05
CA ARG A 285 16.20 -20.50 16.06
C ARG A 285 16.29 -21.90 15.49
N LYS A 286 17.09 -22.74 16.15
CA LYS A 286 17.15 -24.17 15.86
C LYS A 286 15.95 -24.86 16.50
N LYS A 287 15.12 -25.52 15.70
CA LYS A 287 13.93 -26.26 16.17
C LYS A 287 14.25 -27.33 17.23
N THR A 288 15.47 -27.84 17.24
CA THR A 288 15.94 -28.82 18.23
C THR A 288 15.91 -28.29 19.66
N ASP A 289 15.96 -26.96 19.82
CA ASP A 289 16.11 -26.30 21.12
C ASP A 289 14.76 -25.75 21.64
N ASP A 290 13.69 -25.85 20.85
CA ASP A 290 12.38 -25.26 21.15
C ASP A 290 11.74 -25.85 22.42
N ALA A 291 11.92 -27.16 22.66
CA ALA A 291 11.38 -27.80 23.86
C ALA A 291 12.02 -27.26 25.15
N ASP A 292 13.33 -27.03 25.15
CA ASP A 292 14.04 -26.49 26.32
C ASP A 292 13.76 -24.99 26.49
N PHE A 293 13.64 -24.27 25.39
CA PHE A 293 13.20 -22.87 25.41
C PHE A 293 11.78 -22.71 25.99
N VAL A 294 10.81 -23.53 25.60
CA VAL A 294 9.46 -23.48 26.17
C VAL A 294 9.46 -23.84 27.65
N LYS A 295 10.26 -24.82 28.09
CA LYS A 295 10.44 -25.10 29.53
C LYS A 295 11.03 -23.89 30.26
N GLU A 296 11.98 -23.18 29.66
CA GLU A 296 12.58 -21.97 30.24
C GLU A 296 11.54 -20.86 30.42
N LEU A 297 10.65 -20.65 29.43
CA LEU A 297 9.53 -19.71 29.52
C LEU A 297 8.59 -20.05 30.68
N VAL A 298 8.23 -21.34 30.85
CA VAL A 298 7.31 -21.78 31.90
C VAL A 298 7.93 -21.74 33.30
N ASN A 299 9.23 -21.99 33.41
CA ASN A 299 9.92 -22.02 34.70
C ASN A 299 10.22 -20.63 35.29
N HIS A 300 9.87 -19.54 34.58
CA HIS A 300 10.08 -18.15 35.02
C HIS A 300 11.51 -17.82 35.49
N LYS A 301 12.52 -18.52 34.97
CA LYS A 301 13.93 -18.26 35.32
C LYS A 301 14.41 -16.89 34.83
N ARG A 302 13.83 -16.43 33.72
CA ARG A 302 14.13 -15.17 33.04
C ARG A 302 12.84 -14.59 32.46
N ARG A 303 12.81 -13.27 32.26
CA ARG A 303 11.74 -12.56 31.56
C ARG A 303 12.15 -12.34 30.11
N PHE A 304 11.22 -12.56 29.19
CA PHE A 304 11.53 -12.61 27.77
C PHE A 304 10.83 -11.51 26.98
N LEU A 305 11.58 -10.87 26.08
CA LEU A 305 11.03 -10.15 24.94
C LEU A 305 11.16 -11.03 23.69
N LEU A 306 10.04 -11.40 23.10
CA LEU A 306 9.99 -12.28 21.93
C LEU A 306 9.50 -11.52 20.71
N VAL A 307 10.35 -11.36 19.70
CA VAL A 307 9.96 -10.79 18.42
C VAL A 307 9.65 -11.93 17.45
N SER A 308 8.45 -11.92 16.89
CA SER A 308 8.02 -12.97 15.98
C SER A 308 7.03 -12.47 14.94
N ASN A 309 6.99 -13.15 13.80
CA ASN A 309 5.80 -13.10 12.94
C ASN A 309 4.68 -13.95 13.57
N THR A 310 3.42 -13.57 13.31
CA THR A 310 2.23 -14.23 13.87
C THR A 310 2.22 -15.74 13.64
N GLY A 311 2.57 -16.20 12.43
CA GLY A 311 2.58 -17.63 12.09
C GLY A 311 3.65 -18.42 12.85
N THR A 312 4.88 -17.90 12.94
CA THR A 312 5.99 -18.55 13.65
C THR A 312 5.69 -18.70 15.14
N LEU A 313 5.09 -17.69 15.76
CA LEU A 313 4.69 -17.72 17.16
C LEU A 313 3.63 -18.80 17.41
N LEU A 314 2.61 -18.82 16.55
CA LEU A 314 1.50 -19.76 16.66
C LEU A 314 1.98 -21.21 16.51
N ASN A 315 2.87 -21.47 15.54
CA ASN A 315 3.46 -22.79 15.34
C ASN A 315 4.27 -23.26 16.56
N LEU A 316 5.14 -22.39 17.10
CA LEU A 316 5.92 -22.71 18.31
C LEU A 316 5.01 -23.11 19.48
N LEU A 317 3.99 -22.31 19.76
CA LEU A 317 3.11 -22.58 20.90
C LEU A 317 2.27 -23.85 20.68
N LYS A 318 1.77 -24.10 19.45
CA LYS A 318 0.99 -25.30 19.11
C LYS A 318 1.80 -26.59 19.18
N GLU A 319 3.01 -26.59 18.63
CA GLU A 319 3.90 -27.77 18.64
C GLU A 319 4.27 -28.19 20.09
N HIS A 320 4.23 -27.25 21.04
CA HIS A 320 4.57 -27.49 22.45
C HIS A 320 3.38 -27.39 23.42
N HIS A 321 2.14 -27.55 22.94
CA HIS A 321 0.92 -27.45 23.76
C HIS A 321 0.92 -28.35 25.02
N GLY A 322 1.59 -29.51 24.95
CA GLY A 322 1.72 -30.44 26.08
C GLY A 322 2.46 -29.84 27.29
N PHE A 323 3.48 -29.00 27.07
CA PHE A 323 4.16 -28.26 28.14
C PHE A 323 3.30 -27.13 28.72
N LEU A 324 2.34 -26.63 27.94
CA LEU A 324 1.47 -25.51 28.29
C LEU A 324 0.14 -25.96 28.93
N ARG A 325 -0.08 -27.28 29.05
CA ARG A 325 -1.29 -27.91 29.64
C ARG A 325 -2.61 -27.38 29.04
N LEU A 326 -2.60 -27.03 27.76
CA LEU A 326 -3.77 -26.59 27.02
C LEU A 326 -3.97 -27.47 25.79
N ASN A 327 -5.22 -27.67 25.40
CA ASN A 327 -5.54 -28.30 24.12
C ASN A 327 -5.15 -27.35 22.98
N GLU A 328 -4.66 -27.91 21.87
CA GLU A 328 -4.15 -27.16 20.71
C GLU A 328 -5.13 -26.08 20.20
N SER A 329 -6.41 -26.43 20.06
CA SER A 329 -7.46 -25.52 19.57
C SER A 329 -7.76 -24.36 20.52
N ALA A 330 -7.69 -24.61 21.84
CA ALA A 330 -7.89 -23.58 22.85
C ALA A 330 -6.72 -22.60 22.89
N LEU A 331 -5.49 -23.10 22.72
CA LEU A 331 -4.28 -22.27 22.66
C LEU A 331 -4.28 -21.38 21.41
N GLU A 332 -4.59 -21.95 20.25
CA GLU A 332 -4.73 -21.20 19.00
C GLU A 332 -5.74 -20.07 19.13
N SER A 333 -6.93 -20.35 19.68
CA SER A 333 -7.98 -19.35 19.89
C SER A 333 -7.50 -18.21 20.78
N LYS A 334 -6.84 -18.52 21.91
CA LYS A 334 -6.30 -17.50 22.83
C LYS A 334 -5.22 -16.64 22.20
N VAL A 335 -4.29 -17.24 21.45
CA VAL A 335 -3.23 -16.50 20.76
C VAL A 335 -3.83 -15.57 19.72
N LEU A 336 -4.79 -16.04 18.92
CA LEU A 336 -5.48 -15.22 17.92
C LEU A 336 -6.28 -14.09 18.57
N GLU A 337 -6.95 -14.33 19.69
CA GLU A 337 -7.66 -13.30 20.46
C GLU A 337 -6.71 -12.21 20.96
N ALA A 338 -5.56 -12.58 21.55
CA ALA A 338 -4.57 -11.63 22.03
C ALA A 338 -3.96 -10.79 20.88
N ILE A 339 -3.64 -11.40 19.75
CA ILE A 339 -3.03 -10.73 18.59
C ILE A 339 -4.04 -9.83 17.84
N SER A 340 -5.32 -10.21 17.82
CA SER A 340 -6.38 -9.47 17.11
C SER A 340 -7.04 -8.37 17.93
N ASN A 341 -6.55 -8.10 19.15
CA ASN A 341 -7.09 -7.04 19.99
C ASN A 341 -6.97 -5.68 19.30
N LYS A 342 -8.11 -4.99 19.14
CA LYS A 342 -8.20 -3.71 18.42
C LYS A 342 -7.35 -2.59 19.01
N LYS A 343 -7.00 -2.67 20.30
CA LYS A 343 -6.09 -1.71 20.95
C LYS A 343 -4.63 -1.89 20.52
N GLY A 344 -4.30 -3.00 19.85
CA GLY A 344 -2.92 -3.37 19.51
C GLY A 344 -2.14 -4.00 20.67
N VAL A 345 -2.79 -4.22 21.82
CA VAL A 345 -2.24 -4.93 22.99
C VAL A 345 -3.26 -5.92 23.53
N GLY A 346 -2.81 -7.13 23.87
CA GLY A 346 -3.64 -8.16 24.50
C GLY A 346 -2.85 -8.99 25.49
N ASP A 347 -3.54 -9.51 26.51
CA ASP A 347 -2.94 -10.41 27.48
C ASP A 347 -3.15 -11.86 27.04
N LEU A 348 -2.07 -12.64 27.05
CA LEU A 348 -2.07 -14.05 26.72
C LEU A 348 -1.62 -14.83 27.95
N ASN A 349 -2.53 -15.62 28.52
CA ASN A 349 -2.29 -16.39 29.74
C ASN A 349 -2.46 -17.90 29.50
N PHE A 350 -1.40 -18.63 29.83
CA PHE A 350 -1.40 -20.09 29.88
C PHE A 350 -0.53 -20.61 31.03
N ASN A 351 -1.10 -21.52 31.83
CA ASN A 351 -0.41 -22.23 32.92
C ASN A 351 0.36 -21.32 33.91
N GLY A 352 -0.20 -20.15 34.24
CA GLY A 352 0.42 -19.17 35.13
C GLY A 352 1.44 -18.24 34.46
N VAL A 353 1.84 -18.55 33.22
CA VAL A 353 2.69 -17.69 32.41
C VAL A 353 1.82 -16.64 31.70
N ILE A 354 2.15 -15.37 31.91
CA ILE A 354 1.44 -14.25 31.32
C ILE A 354 2.38 -13.57 30.32
N PHE A 355 1.84 -13.32 29.12
CA PHE A 355 2.47 -12.53 28.08
C PHE A 355 1.63 -11.29 27.79
N LYS A 356 2.27 -10.12 27.75
CA LYS A 356 1.72 -8.97 27.03
C LYS A 356 2.09 -9.05 25.57
N VAL A 357 1.09 -9.12 24.70
CA VAL A 357 1.26 -9.24 23.26
C VAL A 357 0.99 -7.87 22.63
N PHE A 358 2.01 -7.26 22.03
CA PHE A 358 1.90 -6.04 21.25
C PHE A 358 1.92 -6.39 19.76
N ASN A 359 0.88 -5.98 19.03
CA ASN A 359 0.79 -6.19 17.59
C ASN A 359 0.97 -4.87 16.83
N LEU A 360 2.18 -4.64 16.32
CA LEU A 360 2.55 -3.42 15.60
C LEU A 360 1.75 -3.23 14.30
N SER A 361 1.20 -4.30 13.71
CA SER A 361 0.38 -4.19 12.48
C SER A 361 -1.00 -3.54 12.70
N LEU A 362 -1.42 -3.46 13.96
CA LEU A 362 -2.65 -2.77 14.38
C LEU A 362 -2.39 -1.36 14.90
N MET A 363 -1.12 -0.94 14.93
CA MET A 363 -0.72 0.36 15.45
C MET A 363 -0.66 1.41 14.36
N ASP A 364 -0.94 2.63 14.78
CA ASP A 364 -0.81 3.82 13.96
C ASP A 364 0.62 4.35 14.04
N ASN A 365 1.38 4.11 12.97
CA ASN A 365 2.78 4.51 12.87
C ASN A 365 2.98 5.80 12.05
N LEU A 366 1.89 6.52 11.71
CA LEU A 366 1.99 7.71 10.85
C LEU A 366 2.73 8.86 11.54
N ASP A 367 2.56 9.05 12.84
CA ASP A 367 3.27 10.09 13.59
C ASP A 367 4.77 9.79 13.68
N LEU A 368 5.14 8.51 13.82
CA LEU A 368 6.52 8.05 13.78
C LEU A 368 7.13 8.32 12.40
N ALA A 369 6.42 7.94 11.33
CA ALA A 369 6.85 8.20 9.96
C ALA A 369 6.98 9.71 9.65
N ARG A 370 6.12 10.56 10.23
CA ARG A 370 6.21 12.02 10.10
C ARG A 370 7.51 12.55 10.71
N GLN A 371 7.87 12.08 11.90
CA GLN A 371 9.14 12.46 12.52
C GLN A 371 10.34 11.98 11.71
N ILE A 372 10.29 10.77 11.15
CA ILE A 372 11.34 10.27 10.24
C ILE A 372 11.46 11.18 9.02
N PHE A 373 10.34 11.58 8.40
CA PHE A 373 10.34 12.50 7.26
C PHE A 373 10.97 13.85 7.60
N GLU A 374 10.65 14.40 8.77
CA GLU A 374 11.25 15.66 9.24
C GLU A 374 12.75 15.53 9.47
N ARG A 375 13.23 14.38 9.95
CA ARG A 375 14.66 14.07 10.11
C ARG A 375 15.37 13.86 8.78
N MET A 376 14.72 13.25 7.78
CA MET A 376 15.24 13.15 6.40
C MET A 376 15.53 14.53 5.80
N LEU A 377 14.74 15.53 6.19
CA LEU A 377 14.83 16.90 5.73
C LEU A 377 15.61 17.80 6.71
N ALA A 378 16.42 17.27 7.63
CA ALA A 378 17.24 18.13 8.49
C ALA A 378 18.34 18.82 7.68
N GLN A 379 18.56 20.13 7.90
CA GLN A 379 19.43 20.96 7.04
C GLN A 379 20.89 20.47 7.00
N ASP A 380 21.39 19.98 8.13
CA ASP A 380 22.75 19.45 8.29
C ASP A 380 23.02 18.23 7.40
N ARG A 381 21.98 17.46 7.03
CA ARG A 381 22.08 16.31 6.10
C ARG A 381 22.34 16.70 4.66
N TRP A 382 22.04 17.95 4.30
CA TRP A 382 22.15 18.48 2.94
C TRP A 382 23.28 19.51 2.79
N ALA A 383 24.04 19.77 3.85
CA ALA A 383 25.15 20.71 3.86
C ALA A 383 26.25 20.36 2.83
N ALA A 384 26.52 19.07 2.63
CA ALA A 384 27.47 18.58 1.62
C ALA A 384 27.08 18.96 0.18
N CYS A 385 25.79 19.22 -0.08
CA CYS A 385 25.26 19.64 -1.37
C CYS A 385 25.23 21.16 -1.55
N ALA A 386 25.54 21.96 -0.52
CA ALA A 386 25.44 23.42 -0.58
C ALA A 386 26.42 24.05 -1.57
N ASN A 387 27.67 23.56 -1.60
CA ASN A 387 28.77 24.13 -2.39
C ASN A 387 29.02 23.37 -3.70
N LYS A 388 28.07 22.56 -4.16
CA LYS A 388 28.23 21.75 -5.38
C LYS A 388 27.79 22.53 -6.60
N GLU A 389 28.59 22.50 -7.67
CA GLU A 389 28.28 23.16 -8.95
C GLU A 389 26.95 22.65 -9.54
N CYS A 390 26.58 21.39 -9.25
CA CYS A 390 25.33 20.81 -9.72
C CYS A 390 24.08 21.22 -8.94
N ARG A 391 24.20 21.92 -7.81
CA ARG A 391 23.08 22.19 -6.88
C ARG A 391 21.87 22.82 -7.57
N GLU A 392 22.07 23.84 -8.40
CA GLU A 392 20.97 24.60 -9.02
C GLU A 392 20.14 23.78 -10.01
N SER A 393 20.75 22.77 -10.63
CA SER A 393 20.11 21.88 -11.60
C SER A 393 19.82 20.47 -11.05
N CYS A 394 20.23 20.19 -9.82
CA CYS A 394 20.06 18.90 -9.17
C CYS A 394 18.61 18.70 -8.71
N PRO A 395 17.87 17.72 -9.25
CA PRO A 395 16.47 17.49 -8.86
C PRO A 395 16.27 17.20 -7.37
N ILE A 396 17.22 16.49 -6.75
CA ILE A 396 17.18 16.18 -5.32
C ILE A 396 17.24 17.47 -4.49
N CYS A 397 18.19 18.36 -4.80
CA CYS A 397 18.32 19.64 -4.10
C CYS A 397 17.08 20.53 -4.31
N ILE A 398 16.52 20.52 -5.53
CA ILE A 398 15.29 21.25 -5.85
C ILE A 398 14.11 20.73 -5.02
N ASN A 399 13.95 19.42 -4.89
CA ASN A 399 12.91 18.83 -4.05
C ASN A 399 13.09 19.21 -2.58
N VAL A 400 14.31 19.05 -2.06
CA VAL A 400 14.63 19.42 -0.67
C VAL A 400 14.31 20.89 -0.42
N ASP A 401 14.76 21.80 -1.28
CA ASP A 401 14.50 23.24 -1.15
C ASP A 401 13.00 23.59 -1.26
N LEU A 402 12.28 22.95 -2.20
CA LEU A 402 10.84 23.16 -2.38
C LEU A 402 10.02 22.67 -1.18
N ILE A 403 10.38 21.51 -0.64
CA ILE A 403 9.76 20.95 0.57
C ILE A 403 10.11 21.83 1.77
N HIS A 404 11.35 22.27 1.94
CA HIS A 404 11.75 23.15 3.05
C HIS A 404 10.96 24.46 3.08
N ARG A 405 10.83 25.13 1.94
CA ARG A 405 10.04 26.39 1.81
C ARG A 405 8.58 26.20 2.22
N ASN A 406 8.04 24.99 2.06
CA ASN A 406 6.64 24.67 2.31
C ASN A 406 6.48 23.59 3.40
N LYS A 407 7.45 23.45 4.32
CA LYS A 407 7.63 22.25 5.17
C LYS A 407 6.35 21.80 5.88
N ALA A 408 5.71 22.70 6.64
CA ALA A 408 4.51 22.38 7.39
C ALA A 408 3.38 21.89 6.48
N ARG A 409 3.15 22.58 5.36
CA ARG A 409 2.09 22.25 4.41
C ARG A 409 2.36 20.94 3.69
N VAL A 410 3.56 20.74 3.17
CA VAL A 410 3.91 19.49 2.46
C VAL A 410 3.81 18.30 3.39
N ALA A 411 4.35 18.40 4.62
CA ALA A 411 4.22 17.35 5.62
C ALA A 411 2.74 17.07 5.92
N ASP A 412 1.92 18.10 6.18
CA ASP A 412 0.49 17.91 6.41
C ASP A 412 -0.22 17.22 5.26
N ARG A 413 0.09 17.57 4.02
CA ARG A 413 -0.53 16.99 2.82
C ARG A 413 -0.11 15.55 2.58
N VAL A 414 1.19 15.26 2.65
CA VAL A 414 1.71 13.88 2.53
C VAL A 414 1.07 12.97 3.58
N PHE A 415 1.04 13.40 4.85
CA PHE A 415 0.49 12.58 5.92
C PHE A 415 -1.03 12.55 5.96
N LEU A 416 -1.71 13.55 5.39
CA LEU A 416 -3.16 13.50 5.18
C LEU A 416 -3.55 12.47 4.11
N ALA A 417 -2.76 12.33 3.04
CA ALA A 417 -2.94 11.28 2.04
C ALA A 417 -2.70 9.88 2.63
N TYR A 418 -1.62 9.67 3.40
CA TYR A 418 -1.41 8.41 4.11
C TYR A 418 -2.50 8.11 5.14
N ARG A 419 -2.98 9.14 5.85
CA ARG A 419 -4.11 9.00 6.79
C ARG A 419 -5.35 8.51 6.06
N ARG A 420 -5.68 9.12 4.91
CA ARG A 420 -6.81 8.71 4.08
C ARG A 420 -6.71 7.24 3.67
N MET A 421 -5.53 6.77 3.29
CA MET A 421 -5.31 5.35 2.96
C MET A 421 -5.51 4.46 4.18
N TYR A 422 -4.89 4.83 5.32
CA TYR A 422 -4.98 4.08 6.57
C TYR A 422 -6.42 3.89 7.04
N GLU A 423 -7.23 4.96 7.04
CA GLU A 423 -8.63 4.91 7.48
C GLU A 423 -9.52 4.05 6.55
N TYR A 424 -9.13 3.90 5.28
CA TYR A 424 -9.82 3.06 4.31
C TYR A 424 -9.25 1.64 4.19
N GLY A 425 -8.33 1.26 5.07
CA GLY A 425 -7.76 -0.09 5.14
C GLY A 425 -6.46 -0.29 4.37
N GLY A 426 -6.00 0.72 3.62
CA GLY A 426 -4.69 0.73 2.95
C GLY A 426 -3.57 0.96 3.96
N ARG A 427 -3.13 -0.13 4.61
CA ARG A 427 -2.05 -0.07 5.62
C ARG A 427 -0.68 -0.32 4.99
N LEU A 428 0.21 0.63 5.21
CA LEU A 428 1.62 0.55 4.87
C LEU A 428 2.46 0.33 6.13
N THR A 429 3.49 -0.50 6.01
CA THR A 429 4.47 -0.69 7.09
C THR A 429 5.39 0.53 7.18
N LEU A 430 6.05 0.74 8.32
CA LEU A 430 6.97 1.86 8.50
C LEU A 430 8.07 1.87 7.44
N ARG A 431 8.59 0.69 7.08
CA ARG A 431 9.55 0.50 5.98
C ARG A 431 9.00 1.00 4.64
N GLN A 432 7.76 0.65 4.30
CA GLN A 432 7.14 1.05 3.03
C GLN A 432 6.90 2.56 2.93
N ILE A 433 6.54 3.19 4.05
CA ILE A 433 6.40 4.65 4.11
C ILE A 433 7.76 5.32 3.97
N THR A 434 8.77 4.82 4.70
CA THR A 434 10.15 5.35 4.67
C THR A 434 10.78 5.23 3.28
N GLU A 435 10.62 4.07 2.63
CA GLU A 435 11.03 3.84 1.24
C GLU A 435 10.39 4.87 0.29
N HIS A 436 9.07 5.07 0.41
CA HIS A 436 8.35 5.99 -0.46
C HIS A 436 8.75 7.46 -0.22
N LEU A 437 8.95 7.86 1.04
CA LEU A 437 9.42 9.22 1.38
C LEU A 437 10.84 9.48 0.85
N ALA A 438 11.74 8.49 0.96
CA ALA A 438 13.07 8.59 0.39
C ALA A 438 13.01 8.75 -1.14
N TYR A 439 12.20 7.93 -1.82
CA TYR A 439 11.99 8.04 -3.27
C TYR A 439 11.36 9.38 -3.67
N MET A 440 10.39 9.88 -2.90
CA MET A 440 9.78 11.19 -3.13
C MET A 440 10.82 12.33 -3.08
N ILE A 441 11.84 12.22 -2.23
CA ILE A 441 12.93 13.21 -2.12
C ILE A 441 13.94 13.03 -3.25
N THR A 442 14.47 11.82 -3.44
CA THR A 442 15.63 11.57 -4.33
C THR A 442 15.25 11.20 -5.75
N SER A 443 14.00 10.82 -6.01
CA SER A 443 13.53 10.19 -7.25
C SER A 443 14.29 8.90 -7.63
N GLY A 444 15.03 8.30 -6.68
CA GLY A 444 15.93 7.18 -6.96
C GLY A 444 17.18 7.56 -7.77
N LEU A 445 17.48 8.86 -7.90
CA LEU A 445 18.62 9.34 -8.67
C LEU A 445 19.93 9.18 -7.89
N GLU A 446 20.97 8.76 -8.60
CA GLU A 446 22.36 8.72 -8.13
C GLU A 446 23.17 9.88 -8.72
N GLU A 447 24.39 10.07 -8.23
CA GLU A 447 25.28 11.15 -8.69
C GLU A 447 25.67 11.00 -10.17
N ALA A 448 25.77 9.76 -10.66
CA ALA A 448 25.97 9.46 -12.06
C ALA A 448 24.80 9.96 -12.93
N ASP A 449 23.56 9.75 -12.49
CA ASP A 449 22.36 10.21 -13.20
C ASP A 449 22.30 11.74 -13.26
N ILE A 450 22.61 12.41 -12.14
CA ILE A 450 22.66 13.87 -12.07
C ILE A 450 23.70 14.40 -13.06
N SER A 451 24.88 13.78 -13.10
CA SER A 451 25.97 14.15 -14.02
C SER A 451 25.56 13.95 -15.49
N GLU A 452 24.81 12.90 -15.79
CA GLU A 452 24.30 12.65 -17.15
C GLU A 452 23.24 13.69 -17.55
N LEU A 453 22.30 14.01 -16.66
CA LEU A 453 21.26 15.02 -16.89
C LEU A 453 21.87 16.39 -17.24
N GLN A 454 22.99 16.75 -16.61
CA GLN A 454 23.70 17.99 -16.92
C GLN A 454 24.34 17.99 -18.30
N LYS A 455 24.90 16.85 -18.74
CA LYS A 455 25.53 16.71 -20.06
C LYS A 455 24.55 16.83 -21.20
N ARG A 456 23.30 16.39 -21.01
CA ARG A 456 22.29 16.34 -22.07
C ARG A 456 21.86 17.71 -22.60
N LYS A 457 22.18 18.84 -21.94
CA LYS A 457 21.88 20.26 -22.29
C LYS A 457 20.41 20.62 -22.60
N ALA A 458 19.57 19.67 -23.00
CA ALA A 458 18.14 19.74 -22.93
C ALA A 458 17.80 19.82 -21.43
N ARG A 459 17.24 20.96 -21.00
CA ARG A 459 16.68 21.06 -19.66
C ARG A 459 15.73 19.87 -19.51
N PRO A 460 15.96 18.91 -18.58
CA PRO A 460 14.83 18.14 -18.12
C PRO A 460 13.80 19.17 -17.68
N LEU A 461 12.54 18.97 -18.04
CA LEU A 461 11.47 19.76 -17.45
C LEU A 461 11.60 19.48 -15.95
N LYS A 462 12.09 20.45 -15.17
CA LYS A 462 12.35 20.34 -13.73
C LYS A 462 11.25 19.55 -13.00
N ILE A 463 10.02 19.74 -13.47
CA ILE A 463 8.76 19.08 -13.15
C ILE A 463 8.79 17.54 -13.15
N GLU A 464 9.53 16.88 -14.06
CA GLU A 464 9.58 15.42 -14.19
C GLU A 464 10.12 14.72 -12.93
N TYR A 465 10.94 15.43 -12.15
CA TYR A 465 11.58 14.89 -10.96
C TYR A 465 11.07 15.56 -9.68
N LEU A 466 10.05 16.41 -9.78
CA LEU A 466 9.50 17.09 -8.61
C LEU A 466 8.70 16.14 -7.72
N PHE A 467 8.87 16.31 -6.41
CA PHE A 467 8.32 15.44 -5.39
C PHE A 467 6.80 15.19 -5.53
N PHE A 468 6.04 16.17 -6.01
CA PHE A 468 4.58 16.05 -6.15
C PHE A 468 4.15 15.05 -7.25
N ASN A 469 5.00 14.79 -8.25
CA ASN A 469 4.80 13.71 -9.22
C ASN A 469 5.37 12.40 -8.71
N ARG A 470 6.54 12.47 -8.04
CA ARG A 470 7.20 11.30 -7.47
C ARG A 470 6.42 10.66 -6.33
N PHE A 471 5.60 11.43 -5.60
CA PHE A 471 4.61 10.90 -4.67
C PHE A 471 3.63 9.91 -5.32
N PHE A 472 3.33 10.06 -6.61
CA PHE A 472 2.48 9.15 -7.37
C PHE A 472 3.27 8.10 -8.18
N GLY A 473 4.61 8.11 -8.09
CA GLY A 473 5.46 7.17 -8.83
C GLY A 473 5.57 7.46 -10.32
N ASP A 474 5.40 8.71 -10.75
CA ASP A 474 5.49 9.10 -12.16
C ASP A 474 6.26 10.42 -12.35
N ASN A 475 6.44 10.81 -13.61
CA ASN A 475 7.07 12.07 -13.99
C ASN A 475 6.05 13.13 -14.48
N GLY A 476 4.76 12.93 -14.18
CA GLY A 476 3.65 13.76 -14.64
C GLY A 476 3.10 13.39 -16.03
N GLY A 477 3.77 12.46 -16.75
CA GLY A 477 3.32 11.96 -18.04
C GLY A 477 3.28 10.43 -18.14
N ALA A 478 4.34 9.77 -17.69
CA ALA A 478 4.51 8.33 -17.72
C ALA A 478 4.97 7.81 -16.36
N LEU A 479 4.59 6.56 -16.06
CA LEU A 479 4.98 5.88 -14.83
C LEU A 479 6.48 5.65 -14.79
N ASP A 480 7.05 5.85 -13.60
CA ASP A 480 8.39 5.37 -13.32
C ASP A 480 8.34 3.85 -13.12
N PRO A 481 8.94 3.05 -14.03
CA PRO A 481 8.93 1.60 -13.88
C PRO A 481 9.67 1.11 -12.65
N ALA A 482 10.71 1.82 -12.17
CA ALA A 482 11.42 1.41 -10.98
C ALA A 482 10.52 1.58 -9.75
N ALA A 483 9.76 2.68 -9.71
CA ALA A 483 8.85 2.99 -8.61
C ALA A 483 7.55 2.15 -8.63
N SER A 484 7.18 1.59 -9.78
CA SER A 484 5.94 0.82 -9.97
C SER A 484 5.81 -0.44 -9.09
N ASN A 485 6.92 -0.97 -8.59
CA ASN A 485 6.93 -2.13 -7.70
C ASN A 485 6.67 -1.76 -6.22
N MET A 486 6.91 -0.50 -5.84
CA MET A 486 6.73 -0.04 -4.47
C MET A 486 5.26 -0.19 -4.06
N LYS A 487 5.02 -0.81 -2.90
CA LYS A 487 3.65 -1.00 -2.40
C LYS A 487 2.95 0.35 -2.16
N ALA A 488 3.66 1.32 -1.57
CA ALA A 488 3.11 2.64 -1.29
C ALA A 488 2.56 3.33 -2.54
N ILE A 489 3.31 3.31 -3.66
CA ILE A 489 2.90 3.93 -4.92
C ILE A 489 1.67 3.23 -5.50
N ARG A 490 1.64 1.89 -5.50
CA ARG A 490 0.46 1.14 -5.95
C ARG A 490 -0.78 1.51 -5.14
N GLU A 491 -0.65 1.49 -3.81
CA GLU A 491 -1.76 1.81 -2.89
C GLU A 491 -2.23 3.27 -3.02
N ILE A 492 -1.33 4.24 -3.24
CA ILE A 492 -1.66 5.65 -3.50
C ILE A 492 -2.44 5.80 -4.80
N ARG A 493 -1.98 5.14 -5.86
CA ARG A 493 -2.63 5.20 -7.18
C ARG A 493 -4.01 4.56 -7.15
N ASP A 494 -4.17 3.47 -6.41
CA ASP A 494 -5.46 2.80 -6.22
C ASP A 494 -6.49 3.70 -5.49
N GLN A 495 -6.05 4.76 -4.79
CA GLN A 495 -6.99 5.74 -4.21
C GLN A 495 -7.60 6.70 -5.22
N GLY A 496 -7.01 6.86 -6.41
CA GLY A 496 -7.47 7.81 -7.43
C GLY A 496 -7.50 9.26 -6.95
N PHE A 497 -6.50 9.69 -6.17
CA PHE A 497 -6.48 11.05 -5.63
C PHE A 497 -6.45 12.10 -6.73
N GLY A 498 -7.36 13.06 -6.62
CA GLY A 498 -7.56 14.12 -7.60
C GLY A 498 -8.37 13.71 -8.82
N ASP A 499 -8.63 12.41 -9.08
CA ASP A 499 -9.34 11.93 -10.27
C ASP A 499 -10.72 12.55 -10.43
N ARG A 500 -11.42 12.77 -9.31
CA ARG A 500 -12.68 13.49 -9.28
C ARG A 500 -12.41 15.00 -9.41
N PRO A 501 -12.73 15.62 -10.56
CA PRO A 501 -12.54 17.05 -10.72
C PRO A 501 -13.44 17.81 -9.75
N SER A 502 -12.93 18.90 -9.21
CA SER A 502 -13.73 19.81 -8.39
C SER A 502 -14.35 20.88 -9.28
N PRO A 503 -15.67 20.87 -9.59
CA PRO A 503 -16.23 21.74 -10.62
C PRO A 503 -15.96 23.24 -10.39
N LEU A 504 -16.02 23.68 -9.13
CA LEU A 504 -15.70 25.05 -8.74
C LEU A 504 -14.25 25.42 -9.04
N TRP A 505 -13.30 24.50 -8.80
CA TRP A 505 -11.88 24.75 -9.05
C TRP A 505 -11.50 24.55 -10.51
N GLU A 506 -12.06 23.56 -11.21
CA GLU A 506 -11.90 23.40 -12.65
C GLU A 506 -12.35 24.67 -13.39
N HIS A 507 -13.50 25.23 -13.01
CA HIS A 507 -13.98 26.48 -13.59
C HIS A 507 -13.01 27.63 -13.33
N ARG A 508 -12.45 27.75 -12.11
CA ARG A 508 -11.49 28.81 -11.76
C ARG A 508 -10.13 28.67 -12.46
N LEU A 509 -9.67 27.44 -12.70
CA LEU A 509 -8.35 27.18 -13.28
C LEU A 509 -8.33 27.38 -14.80
N TRP A 510 -9.41 27.02 -15.49
CA TRP A 510 -9.41 26.88 -16.95
C TRP A 510 -10.26 27.92 -17.71
N LEU A 511 -11.30 28.51 -17.10
CA LEU A 511 -12.18 29.45 -17.80
C LEU A 511 -11.67 30.91 -17.70
N LYS A 512 -11.48 31.54 -18.87
CA LYS A 512 -10.88 32.88 -19.05
C LYS A 512 -11.72 34.05 -18.52
N THR A 513 -12.98 33.83 -18.15
CA THR A 513 -13.96 34.89 -17.84
C THR A 513 -13.86 35.47 -16.43
N TYR A 514 -13.13 34.82 -15.51
CA TYR A 514 -12.75 35.45 -14.24
C TYR A 514 -11.40 36.14 -14.41
N GLY A 515 -11.41 37.28 -15.10
CA GLY A 515 -10.28 38.18 -15.32
C GLY A 515 -9.70 38.84 -14.05
N GLN A 516 -10.01 38.33 -12.86
CA GLN A 516 -9.15 38.55 -11.69
C GLN A 516 -8.21 37.37 -11.63
N SER A 517 -6.93 37.60 -11.93
CA SER A 517 -5.87 36.64 -11.67
C SER A 517 -5.92 36.24 -10.20
N PHE A 518 -6.56 35.12 -9.88
CA PHE A 518 -6.35 34.47 -8.59
C PHE A 518 -4.85 34.17 -8.52
N ALA A 519 -4.13 34.96 -7.73
CA ALA A 519 -2.74 34.72 -7.45
C ALA A 519 -2.69 33.47 -6.56
N PHE A 520 -2.38 32.34 -7.17
CA PHE A 520 -2.02 31.15 -6.44
C PHE A 520 -0.60 31.37 -5.95
N ASP A 521 -0.42 31.50 -4.64
CA ASP A 521 0.92 31.47 -4.07
C ASP A 521 1.47 30.04 -4.17
N MET A 522 2.41 29.85 -5.10
CA MET A 522 3.14 28.60 -5.33
C MET A 522 4.62 28.79 -5.01
N SER A 523 4.90 29.17 -3.77
CA SER A 523 6.25 29.43 -3.25
C SER A 523 7.27 28.37 -3.70
N GLY A 524 8.22 28.80 -4.54
CA GLY A 524 9.32 27.97 -5.07
C GLY A 524 9.06 27.26 -6.41
N CYS A 525 7.84 27.34 -6.98
CA CYS A 525 7.49 26.72 -8.27
C CYS A 525 6.41 27.48 -9.08
N GLN A 526 6.36 28.81 -8.96
CA GLN A 526 5.34 29.64 -9.61
C GLN A 526 5.40 29.54 -11.15
N ASP A 527 6.60 29.59 -11.73
CA ASP A 527 6.78 29.55 -13.18
C ASP A 527 6.32 28.21 -13.76
N GLU A 528 6.67 27.10 -13.10
CA GLU A 528 6.25 25.76 -13.48
C GLU A 528 4.73 25.60 -13.37
N PHE A 529 4.11 26.14 -12.32
CA PHE A 529 2.66 26.13 -12.14
C PHE A 529 1.95 26.90 -13.27
N GLU A 530 2.43 28.10 -13.61
CA GLU A 530 1.84 28.91 -14.68
C GLU A 530 2.02 28.28 -16.07
N GLN A 531 3.17 27.63 -16.31
CA GLN A 531 3.42 26.87 -17.54
C GLN A 531 2.43 25.70 -17.67
N LEU A 532 2.27 24.88 -16.63
CA LEU A 532 1.32 23.77 -16.62
C LEU A 532 -0.13 24.26 -16.76
N ARG A 533 -0.47 25.40 -16.16
CA ARG A 533 -1.81 26.01 -16.32
C ARG A 533 -2.06 26.44 -17.76
N LYS A 534 -1.08 27.05 -18.41
CA LYS A 534 -1.15 27.41 -19.84
C LYS A 534 -1.33 26.18 -20.71
N ASP A 535 -0.54 25.12 -20.48
CA ASP A 535 -0.62 23.88 -21.25
C ASP A 535 -1.96 23.14 -21.03
N GLY A 536 -2.50 23.13 -19.80
CA GLY A 536 -3.81 22.56 -19.48
C GLY A 536 -5.02 23.31 -20.04
N SER A 537 -4.88 24.62 -20.27
CA SER A 537 -5.96 25.48 -20.83
C SER A 537 -6.11 25.42 -22.36
N ARG A 538 -5.14 24.82 -23.07
CA ARG A 538 -5.11 24.76 -24.54
C ARG A 538 -5.83 23.53 -25.08
N ASN A 539 -6.27 23.61 -26.34
CA ASN A 539 -6.73 22.45 -27.10
C ASN A 539 -5.53 21.51 -27.37
N ALA A 540 -5.79 20.20 -27.47
CA ALA A 540 -4.82 19.09 -27.44
C ALA A 540 -3.63 19.13 -28.41
N THR A 541 -3.57 20.08 -29.35
CA THR A 541 -2.59 20.12 -30.44
C THR A 541 -1.48 21.17 -30.29
N LYS A 542 -1.45 21.97 -29.21
CA LYS A 542 -0.46 23.05 -29.02
C LYS A 542 0.04 23.18 -27.57
N THR A 543 0.69 22.16 -27.01
CA THR A 543 1.41 22.32 -25.73
C THR A 543 2.77 22.97 -25.98
N THR A 544 3.20 23.82 -25.04
CA THR A 544 4.53 24.47 -25.08
C THR A 544 5.63 23.49 -24.70
N THR A 545 5.23 22.43 -24.00
CA THR A 545 6.08 21.40 -23.44
C THR A 545 5.96 20.11 -24.25
N PRO A 546 7.02 19.65 -24.94
CA PRO A 546 6.98 18.41 -25.72
C PRO A 546 6.59 17.21 -24.84
N GLY A 547 5.66 16.38 -25.31
CA GLY A 547 5.31 15.10 -24.66
C GLY A 547 4.27 15.17 -23.53
N ILE A 548 3.83 16.36 -23.10
CA ILE A 548 2.74 16.51 -22.11
C ILE A 548 1.42 16.84 -22.81
N THR A 549 0.37 16.09 -22.49
CA THR A 549 -1.02 16.35 -22.93
C THR A 549 -1.72 17.36 -22.00
N PRO A 550 -2.77 18.08 -22.45
CA PRO A 550 -3.52 18.96 -21.55
C PRO A 550 -4.09 18.24 -20.32
N GLY A 551 -4.52 16.98 -20.46
CA GLY A 551 -5.02 16.19 -19.33
C GLY A 551 -3.96 15.97 -18.25
N GLN A 552 -2.76 15.55 -18.65
CA GLN A 552 -1.59 15.40 -17.77
C GLN A 552 -1.21 16.74 -17.12
N ALA A 553 -1.23 17.84 -17.87
CA ALA A 553 -0.95 19.16 -17.31
C ALA A 553 -2.00 19.57 -16.24
N ARG A 554 -3.29 19.31 -16.47
CA ARG A 554 -4.37 19.57 -15.49
C ARG A 554 -4.22 18.71 -14.24
N GLU A 555 -3.81 17.46 -14.39
CA GLU A 555 -3.51 16.57 -13.26
C GLU A 555 -2.37 17.11 -12.41
N GLN A 556 -1.26 17.51 -13.03
CA GLN A 556 -0.13 18.09 -12.32
C GLN A 556 -0.47 19.42 -11.63
N VAL A 557 -1.30 20.26 -12.24
CA VAL A 557 -1.84 21.46 -11.58
C VAL A 557 -2.65 21.10 -10.33
N ARG A 558 -3.51 20.07 -10.39
CA ARG A 558 -4.26 19.60 -9.21
C ARG A 558 -3.32 19.09 -8.10
N ARG A 559 -2.28 18.34 -8.45
CA ARG A 559 -1.25 17.87 -7.50
C ARG A 559 -0.53 19.05 -6.84
N LEU A 560 -0.11 20.03 -7.62
CA LEU A 560 0.52 21.26 -7.14
C LEU A 560 -0.40 22.03 -6.18
N LEU A 561 -1.67 22.22 -6.53
CA LEU A 561 -2.65 22.86 -5.65
C LEU A 561 -2.80 22.09 -4.33
N TYR A 562 -2.87 20.77 -4.39
CA TYR A 562 -2.97 19.95 -3.18
C TYR A 562 -1.77 20.14 -2.25
N PHE A 563 -0.55 19.96 -2.76
CA PHE A 563 0.66 19.97 -1.94
C PHE A 563 1.10 21.37 -1.48
N LEU A 564 0.92 22.40 -2.32
CA LEU A 564 1.58 23.69 -2.13
C LEU A 564 0.61 24.85 -1.88
N HIS A 565 -0.64 24.79 -2.32
CA HIS A 565 -1.57 25.90 -2.11
C HIS A 565 -2.17 25.91 -0.69
N GLY A 566 -2.22 27.11 -0.08
CA GLY A 566 -2.91 27.34 1.18
C GLY A 566 -4.40 27.59 0.97
N PHE A 567 -5.25 26.74 1.55
CA PHE A 567 -6.71 26.91 1.49
C PHE A 567 -7.23 27.54 2.79
N GLU A 568 -7.90 28.68 2.68
CA GLU A 568 -8.55 29.39 3.80
C GLU A 568 -10.06 29.16 3.84
N GLY A 569 -10.62 29.01 5.05
CA GLY A 569 -12.07 28.89 5.27
C GLY A 569 -12.73 27.71 4.54
N GLU A 570 -13.88 27.97 3.90
CA GLU A 570 -14.68 27.00 3.12
C GLU A 570 -13.94 26.46 1.88
N LYS A 571 -12.80 27.04 1.49
CA LYS A 571 -11.98 26.54 0.37
C LYS A 571 -11.29 25.21 0.69
N LYS A 572 -11.37 24.72 1.93
CA LYS A 572 -10.87 23.39 2.35
C LYS A 572 -11.62 22.22 1.71
N ASP A 573 -12.82 22.45 1.15
CA ASP A 573 -13.58 21.43 0.42
C ASP A 573 -12.78 20.79 -0.72
N TYR A 574 -11.85 21.55 -1.33
CA TYR A 574 -10.95 21.02 -2.35
C TYR A 574 -10.15 19.80 -1.86
N LEU A 575 -9.67 19.85 -0.62
CA LEU A 575 -8.82 18.80 -0.06
C LEU A 575 -9.62 17.52 0.17
N GLY A 576 -10.84 17.64 0.68
CA GLY A 576 -11.73 16.50 0.85
C GLY A 576 -12.12 15.87 -0.48
N GLN A 577 -12.40 16.70 -1.50
CA GLN A 577 -12.69 16.22 -2.86
C GLN A 577 -11.46 15.57 -3.51
N TYR A 578 -10.28 16.20 -3.41
CA TYR A 578 -9.03 15.65 -3.95
C TYR A 578 -8.69 14.30 -3.32
N LEU A 579 -8.94 14.13 -2.03
CA LEU A 579 -8.70 12.87 -1.31
C LEU A 579 -9.82 11.84 -1.43
N ASN A 580 -10.88 12.14 -2.19
CA ASN A 580 -12.09 11.31 -2.26
C ASN A 580 -12.62 10.97 -0.85
N SER A 581 -12.66 11.97 0.04
CA SER A 581 -13.15 11.88 1.42
C SER A 581 -13.64 13.24 1.94
N PRO A 582 -14.95 13.52 1.88
CA PRO A 582 -15.50 14.78 2.37
C PRO A 582 -15.40 14.97 3.90
N THR A 583 -15.23 13.91 4.69
CA THR A 583 -15.26 13.98 6.17
C THR A 583 -13.92 13.82 6.86
N LEU A 584 -12.87 13.43 6.14
CA LEU A 584 -11.54 13.22 6.73
C LEU A 584 -11.01 14.45 7.46
N LEU A 585 -11.17 15.66 6.90
CA LEU A 585 -10.68 16.87 7.56
C LEU A 585 -11.39 17.16 8.88
N ASN A 586 -12.70 16.91 8.96
CA ASN A 586 -13.44 17.03 10.21
C ASN A 586 -12.92 16.00 11.22
N TRP A 587 -12.72 14.75 10.77
CA TRP A 587 -12.17 13.69 11.60
C TRP A 587 -10.77 14.02 12.14
N VAL A 588 -9.88 14.59 11.33
CA VAL A 588 -8.56 15.06 11.77
C VAL A 588 -8.71 16.16 12.82
N GLY A 589 -9.65 17.09 12.62
CA GLY A 589 -9.98 18.12 13.61
C GLY A 589 -10.43 17.52 14.94
N TRP A 590 -11.32 16.52 14.90
CA TRP A 590 -11.84 15.85 16.09
C TRP A 590 -10.76 15.13 16.90
N GLN A 591 -9.59 14.81 16.34
CA GLN A 591 -8.51 14.20 17.11
C GLN A 591 -7.86 15.18 18.10
N ASN A 592 -8.10 16.49 17.98
CA ASN A 592 -7.63 17.46 18.95
C ASN A 592 -8.33 17.23 20.32
N PRO A 593 -7.58 17.05 21.43
CA PRO A 593 -8.16 16.86 22.75
C PRO A 593 -9.14 17.97 23.17
N SER A 594 -8.85 19.22 22.80
CA SER A 594 -9.67 20.39 23.17
C SER A 594 -10.88 20.63 22.28
N MET A 595 -11.05 19.84 21.20
CA MET A 595 -12.16 20.02 20.27
C MET A 595 -13.33 19.09 20.65
N ASP A 596 -14.51 19.69 20.77
CA ASP A 596 -15.80 19.02 20.88
C ASP A 596 -16.65 19.28 19.64
N LEU A 597 -17.67 18.43 19.43
CA LEU A 597 -18.58 18.59 18.31
C LEU A 597 -19.46 19.84 18.53
N GLY A 598 -19.29 20.86 17.69
CA GLY A 598 -20.09 22.08 17.77
C GLY A 598 -21.58 21.81 17.53
N PHE A 599 -22.48 22.59 18.15
CA PHE A 599 -23.93 22.39 18.04
C PHE A 599 -24.44 22.35 16.59
N ASN A 600 -23.97 23.28 15.76
CA ASN A 600 -24.36 23.37 14.34
C ASN A 600 -23.82 22.18 13.52
N GLU A 601 -22.57 21.77 13.77
CA GLU A 601 -21.96 20.60 13.13
C GLU A 601 -22.73 19.33 13.50
N LYS A 602 -23.03 19.16 14.78
CA LYS A 602 -23.81 18.05 15.32
C LYS A 602 -25.17 17.94 14.67
N SER A 603 -25.96 19.02 14.72
CA SER A 603 -27.30 19.03 14.14
C SER A 603 -27.28 18.79 12.63
N SER A 604 -26.28 19.33 11.93
CA SER A 604 -26.11 19.10 10.48
C SER A 604 -25.81 17.64 10.19
N MET A 605 -24.87 17.04 10.93
CA MET A 605 -24.46 15.65 10.75
C MET A 605 -25.57 14.66 11.10
N GLU A 606 -26.27 14.88 12.23
CA GLU A 606 -27.42 14.06 12.64
C GLU A 606 -28.51 14.05 11.58
N ARG A 607 -28.79 15.20 10.94
CA ARG A 607 -29.77 15.30 9.85
C ARG A 607 -29.37 14.44 8.65
N LYS A 608 -28.09 14.46 8.26
CA LYS A 608 -27.57 13.66 7.14
C LYS A 608 -27.61 12.15 7.45
N ILE A 609 -27.23 11.77 8.67
CA ILE A 609 -27.29 10.38 9.15
C ILE A 609 -28.74 9.88 9.18
N TYR A 610 -29.66 10.67 9.75
CA TYR A 610 -31.09 10.35 9.78
C TYR A 610 -31.63 10.10 8.36
N HIS A 611 -31.35 11.01 7.43
CA HIS A 611 -31.80 10.91 6.04
C HIS A 611 -31.38 9.56 5.41
N VAL A 612 -30.10 9.19 5.52
CA VAL A 612 -29.59 7.93 4.97
C VAL A 612 -30.16 6.69 5.66
N LEU A 613 -30.29 6.72 7.00
CA LEU A 613 -30.89 5.61 7.74
C LEU A 613 -32.36 5.41 7.38
N GLN A 614 -33.12 6.51 7.27
CA GLN A 614 -34.52 6.47 6.91
C GLN A 614 -34.72 5.94 5.49
N GLU A 615 -33.90 6.37 4.52
CA GLU A 615 -33.90 5.81 3.16
C GLU A 615 -33.57 4.32 3.16
N HIS A 616 -32.54 3.90 3.90
CA HIS A 616 -32.12 2.50 3.96
C HIS A 616 -33.18 1.60 4.61
N PHE A 617 -33.84 2.09 5.66
CA PHE A 617 -34.80 1.30 6.42
C PHE A 617 -36.13 1.13 5.70
N THR A 618 -36.55 2.15 4.95
CA THR A 618 -37.80 2.16 4.18
C THR A 618 -37.64 1.71 2.73
N GLY A 619 -36.44 1.82 2.15
CA GLY A 619 -36.21 1.56 0.73
C GLY A 619 -36.79 2.66 -0.18
N VAL A 620 -37.07 3.84 0.37
CA VAL A 620 -37.62 5.00 -0.35
C VAL A 620 -36.55 6.09 -0.45
N ARG A 621 -36.48 6.79 -1.58
CA ARG A 621 -35.63 7.98 -1.74
C ARG A 621 -36.32 9.23 -1.21
N LEU A 622 -35.62 9.99 -0.38
CA LEU A 622 -36.09 11.23 0.23
C LEU A 622 -35.32 12.41 -0.36
N PRO A 623 -35.98 13.52 -0.76
CA PRO A 623 -35.28 14.70 -1.24
C PRO A 623 -34.42 15.33 -0.14
N GLU A 624 -33.32 15.92 -0.57
CA GLU A 624 -32.47 16.77 0.26
C GLU A 624 -33.30 17.91 0.88
N GLY A 625 -33.10 18.17 2.17
CA GLY A 625 -33.76 19.29 2.85
C GLY A 625 -35.24 19.10 3.19
N SER A 626 -35.84 17.92 2.97
CA SER A 626 -37.19 17.62 3.45
C SER A 626 -37.24 17.71 4.98
N MET A 627 -37.70 18.85 5.50
CA MET A 627 -37.90 19.08 6.93
C MET A 627 -39.14 18.30 7.37
N GLN A 628 -38.96 17.03 7.72
CA GLN A 628 -40.01 16.29 8.41
C GLN A 628 -40.17 16.90 9.81
N ASN A 629 -41.34 17.46 10.10
CA ASN A 629 -41.71 17.89 11.46
C ASN A 629 -41.71 16.70 12.44
N ASP A 630 -41.86 15.48 11.92
CA ASP A 630 -41.80 14.23 12.66
C ASP A 630 -40.41 13.59 12.52
N ARG A 631 -39.54 13.78 13.53
CA ARG A 631 -38.21 13.15 13.59
C ARG A 631 -38.30 11.71 14.10
N ARG A 632 -39.10 10.87 13.45
CA ARG A 632 -39.22 9.45 13.79
C ARG A 632 -38.54 8.60 12.74
N LEU A 633 -37.60 7.77 13.19
CA LEU A 633 -36.95 6.79 12.34
C LEU A 633 -37.86 5.56 12.21
N TYR A 634 -38.33 5.26 11.01
CA TYR A 634 -39.22 4.15 10.73
C TYR A 634 -38.48 2.93 10.20
N ILE A 635 -38.69 1.79 10.84
CA ILE A 635 -38.27 0.48 10.36
C ILE A 635 -39.50 -0.17 9.73
N THR A 636 -39.54 -0.25 8.40
CA THR A 636 -40.70 -0.78 7.69
C THR A 636 -40.45 -2.14 7.05
N LEU A 637 -41.55 -2.84 6.76
CA LEU A 637 -41.57 -4.04 5.92
C LEU A 637 -41.57 -3.61 4.44
N SER A 638 -40.39 -3.40 3.89
CA SER A 638 -40.20 -3.05 2.48
C SER A 638 -39.93 -4.28 1.60
N ARG A 639 -40.54 -4.29 0.41
CA ARG A 639 -40.22 -5.26 -0.65
C ARG A 639 -38.96 -4.78 -1.36
N ARG A 640 -37.89 -5.55 -1.29
CA ARG A 640 -36.57 -5.19 -1.87
C ARG A 640 -36.51 -5.22 -3.41
N LYS A 641 -37.65 -5.30 -4.12
CA LYS A 641 -37.69 -5.27 -5.57
C LYS A 641 -37.78 -3.82 -6.04
N ASN A 642 -36.74 -3.35 -6.74
CA ASN A 642 -36.64 -1.97 -7.26
C ASN A 642 -37.77 -1.58 -8.25
N GLU A 643 -38.57 -2.54 -8.70
CA GLU A 643 -39.60 -2.36 -9.72
C GLU A 643 -40.95 -1.86 -9.17
N VAL A 644 -41.19 -1.92 -7.85
CA VAL A 644 -42.48 -1.53 -7.26
C VAL A 644 -42.29 -0.49 -6.16
N ARG A 645 -42.69 0.75 -6.47
CA ARG A 645 -42.77 1.83 -5.47
C ARG A 645 -43.90 1.52 -4.48
N GLN A 646 -43.55 1.19 -3.24
CA GLN A 646 -44.53 0.97 -2.18
C GLN A 646 -44.90 2.31 -1.53
N SER A 647 -46.05 2.86 -1.92
CA SER A 647 -46.58 4.10 -1.36
C SER A 647 -47.04 3.97 0.10
N ALA A 648 -47.37 2.75 0.54
CA ALA A 648 -47.74 2.42 1.91
C ALA A 648 -46.88 1.26 2.43
N GLN A 649 -46.37 1.37 3.65
CA GLN A 649 -45.54 0.34 4.27
C GLN A 649 -45.93 0.09 5.72
N ILE A 650 -45.91 -1.18 6.14
CA ILE A 650 -46.12 -1.57 7.54
C ILE A 650 -44.89 -1.18 8.35
N VAL A 651 -45.10 -0.46 9.44
CA VAL A 651 -44.07 -0.13 10.43
C VAL A 651 -43.90 -1.31 11.38
N LEU A 652 -42.69 -1.86 11.41
CA LEU A 652 -42.28 -2.93 12.31
C LEU A 652 -41.75 -2.39 13.64
N ALA A 653 -41.09 -1.23 13.59
CA ALA A 653 -40.62 -0.49 14.75
C ALA A 653 -40.47 0.99 14.39
N GLN A 654 -40.60 1.86 15.39
CA GLN A 654 -40.34 3.30 15.25
C GLN A 654 -39.45 3.75 16.40
N VAL A 655 -38.56 4.70 16.13
CA VAL A 655 -37.68 5.33 17.12
C VAL A 655 -37.93 6.82 17.09
N ASP A 656 -38.15 7.45 18.25
CA ASP A 656 -38.08 8.90 18.34
C ASP A 656 -36.62 9.33 18.25
N TRP A 657 -36.22 9.87 17.09
CA TRP A 657 -34.84 10.22 16.83
C TRP A 657 -34.32 11.30 17.79
N SER A 658 -35.20 12.19 18.24
CA SER A 658 -34.79 13.35 19.05
C SER A 658 -34.39 12.99 20.48
N THR A 659 -34.97 11.94 21.06
CA THR A 659 -34.70 11.51 22.44
C THR A 659 -33.86 10.25 22.52
N ALA A 660 -33.98 9.36 21.52
CA ALA A 660 -33.37 8.04 21.57
C ALA A 660 -31.96 7.99 20.98
N THR A 661 -31.48 9.01 20.27
CA THR A 661 -30.11 9.03 19.72
C THR A 661 -29.34 10.27 20.15
N ASP A 662 -28.02 10.16 20.12
CA ASP A 662 -27.12 11.27 20.37
C ASP A 662 -25.81 11.09 19.63
N LEU A 663 -25.40 12.09 18.87
CA LEU A 663 -24.11 12.06 18.21
C LEU A 663 -23.00 12.52 19.16
N GLN A 664 -22.00 11.67 19.37
CA GLN A 664 -20.90 11.91 20.31
C GLN A 664 -19.53 11.52 19.72
N LEU A 665 -18.48 12.18 20.20
CA LEU A 665 -17.10 11.74 20.00
C LEU A 665 -16.74 10.77 21.14
N THR A 666 -16.49 9.52 20.78
CA THR A 666 -16.07 8.46 21.70
C THR A 666 -14.56 8.31 21.64
N SER A 667 -13.88 8.34 22.77
CA SER A 667 -12.42 8.19 22.84
C SER A 667 -12.04 6.73 23.06
N GLN A 668 -11.05 6.25 22.31
CA GLN A 668 -10.42 4.95 22.48
C GLN A 668 -8.92 5.14 22.62
N GLU A 669 -8.34 4.49 23.62
CA GLU A 669 -6.89 4.50 23.85
C GLU A 669 -6.24 3.28 23.18
N SER A 670 -5.20 3.53 22.39
CA SER A 670 -4.37 2.49 21.77
C SER A 670 -3.18 2.12 22.65
N ALA A 671 -2.53 0.99 22.35
CA ALA A 671 -1.40 0.45 23.10
C ALA A 671 -0.20 1.41 23.27
N ASN A 672 -0.05 2.37 22.35
CA ASN A 672 0.98 3.41 22.39
C ASN A 672 0.56 4.68 23.17
N GLY A 673 -0.58 4.64 23.87
CA GLY A 673 -1.10 5.78 24.65
C GLY A 673 -1.76 6.88 23.82
N LEU A 674 -1.88 6.72 22.50
CA LEU A 674 -2.62 7.68 21.68
C LEU A 674 -4.12 7.55 21.95
N GLN A 675 -4.76 8.70 22.17
CA GLN A 675 -6.22 8.78 22.23
C GLN A 675 -6.77 9.09 20.85
N ARG A 676 -7.65 8.20 20.38
CA ARG A 676 -8.35 8.33 19.11
C ARG A 676 -9.83 8.62 19.39
N LYS A 677 -10.33 9.72 18.84
CA LYS A 677 -11.74 10.08 18.91
C LYS A 677 -12.46 9.59 17.66
N GLU A 678 -13.51 8.80 17.84
CA GLU A 678 -14.39 8.36 16.76
C GLU A 678 -15.81 8.86 16.96
N LEU A 679 -16.43 9.30 15.87
CA LEU A 679 -17.82 9.69 15.87
C LEU A 679 -18.70 8.44 16.01
N ALA A 680 -19.66 8.49 16.93
CA ALA A 680 -20.64 7.44 17.10
C ALA A 680 -22.02 8.04 17.32
N LEU A 681 -23.02 7.40 16.71
CA LEU A 681 -24.41 7.61 17.08
C LEU A 681 -24.71 6.69 18.27
N VAL A 682 -24.81 7.28 19.45
CA VAL A 682 -25.01 6.58 20.71
C VAL A 682 -26.49 6.43 20.98
N GLY A 683 -26.91 5.22 21.35
CA GLY A 683 -28.28 4.94 21.74
C GLY A 683 -28.59 5.45 23.16
N LYS A 684 -29.71 6.16 23.31
CA LYS A 684 -30.26 6.65 24.57
C LYS A 684 -31.62 6.00 24.87
N GLU A 685 -32.06 6.13 26.12
CA GLU A 685 -33.38 5.70 26.59
C GLU A 685 -33.77 4.29 26.11
N THR A 686 -34.75 4.22 25.21
CA THR A 686 -35.35 2.99 24.67
C THR A 686 -34.35 2.11 23.91
N ILE A 687 -33.30 2.70 23.33
CA ILE A 687 -32.28 1.99 22.54
C ILE A 687 -30.89 2.01 23.19
N ARG A 688 -30.79 2.29 24.49
CA ARG A 688 -29.52 2.34 25.23
C ARG A 688 -28.66 1.10 24.98
N GLY A 689 -27.38 1.33 24.62
CA GLY A 689 -26.40 0.28 24.30
C GLY A 689 -26.45 -0.21 22.85
N ILE A 690 -27.28 0.38 22.00
CA ILE A 690 -27.31 0.14 20.55
C ILE A 690 -26.64 1.32 19.85
N ASP A 691 -25.32 1.23 19.71
CA ASP A 691 -24.53 2.29 19.09
C ASP A 691 -24.18 1.95 17.64
N LEU A 692 -24.02 2.98 16.82
CA LEU A 692 -23.54 2.90 15.44
C LEU A 692 -22.23 3.70 15.33
N SER A 693 -21.11 2.99 15.20
CA SER A 693 -19.80 3.59 14.93
C SER A 693 -19.74 4.16 13.51
N LEU A 694 -19.31 5.43 13.41
CA LEU A 694 -19.23 6.23 12.20
C LEU A 694 -17.77 6.47 11.80
N SER A 695 -17.05 5.38 11.52
CA SER A 695 -15.70 5.43 10.92
C SER A 695 -15.67 6.30 9.66
N VAL A 696 -14.57 6.99 9.38
CA VAL A 696 -14.43 7.92 8.23
C VAL A 696 -14.99 7.35 6.91
N PRO A 697 -14.65 6.13 6.47
CA PRO A 697 -15.16 5.60 5.21
C PRO A 697 -16.69 5.42 5.18
N PHE A 698 -17.28 5.06 6.33
CA PHE A 698 -18.72 4.90 6.47
C PHE A 698 -19.42 6.26 6.56
N LEU A 699 -18.79 7.25 7.18
CA LEU A 699 -19.32 8.60 7.23
C LEU A 699 -19.28 9.27 5.84
N ASP A 700 -18.19 9.11 5.10
CA ASP A 700 -18.10 9.57 3.71
C ASP A 700 -19.20 8.94 2.85
N TYR A 701 -19.43 7.64 2.99
CA TYR A 701 -20.55 6.96 2.37
C TYR A 701 -21.91 7.60 2.72
N VAL A 702 -22.15 7.93 3.99
CA VAL A 702 -23.39 8.61 4.44
C VAL A 702 -23.51 10.00 3.78
N ILE A 703 -22.44 10.79 3.74
CA ILE A 703 -22.45 12.14 3.15
C ILE A 703 -22.69 12.07 1.64
N MET A 704 -21.97 11.21 0.93
CA MET A 704 -22.12 11.04 -0.52
C MET A 704 -23.52 10.57 -0.88
N ARG A 705 -24.07 9.62 -0.12
CA ARG A 705 -25.45 9.14 -0.31
C ARG A 705 -26.49 10.22 -0.01
N HIS A 706 -26.24 11.07 0.99
CA HIS A 706 -27.11 12.21 1.29
C HIS A 706 -27.22 13.18 0.10
N PHE A 707 -26.10 13.45 -0.57
CA PHE A 707 -26.04 14.30 -1.78
C PHE A 707 -26.38 13.57 -3.09
N GLY A 708 -26.98 12.38 -3.00
CA GLY A 708 -27.45 11.64 -4.18
C GLY A 708 -26.36 11.02 -5.05
N GLU A 709 -25.10 10.90 -4.58
CA GLU A 709 -24.07 10.17 -5.32
C GLU A 709 -24.41 8.66 -5.36
N LEU A 710 -24.67 8.14 -6.56
CA LEU A 710 -25.09 6.76 -6.80
C LEU A 710 -23.94 5.82 -7.22
N GLY A 711 -22.71 6.34 -7.32
CA GLY A 711 -21.67 5.78 -8.18
C GLY A 711 -20.62 4.86 -7.54
N GLU A 712 -20.40 4.87 -6.23
CA GLU A 712 -19.46 3.92 -5.62
C GLU A 712 -20.19 2.65 -5.18
N VAL A 713 -19.74 1.51 -5.71
CA VAL A 713 -20.17 0.16 -5.35
C VAL A 713 -20.29 0.11 -3.83
N LEU A 714 -21.52 -0.03 -3.33
CA LEU A 714 -21.81 -0.19 -1.92
C LEU A 714 -20.88 -1.27 -1.38
N GLN A 715 -19.90 -0.91 -0.56
CA GLN A 715 -19.13 -1.93 0.14
C GLN A 715 -20.14 -2.76 0.93
N ALA A 716 -20.20 -4.07 0.65
CA ALA A 716 -21.17 -4.97 1.26
C ALA A 716 -21.14 -4.87 2.81
N SER A 717 -19.97 -4.56 3.36
CA SER A 717 -19.72 -4.28 4.78
C SER A 717 -20.57 -3.13 5.35
N TYR A 718 -20.80 -2.04 4.61
CA TYR A 718 -21.61 -0.90 5.09
C TYR A 718 -23.10 -1.23 5.09
N ILE A 719 -23.58 -1.92 4.05
CA ILE A 719 -24.96 -2.44 4.02
C ILE A 719 -25.17 -3.41 5.17
N GLU A 720 -24.22 -4.31 5.42
CA GLU A 720 -24.29 -5.26 6.53
C GLU A 720 -24.32 -4.55 7.88
N ARG A 721 -23.48 -3.52 8.08
CA ARG A 721 -23.47 -2.69 9.29
C ARG A 721 -24.84 -2.04 9.53
N LEU A 722 -25.43 -1.44 8.49
CA LEU A 722 -26.77 -0.85 8.55
C LEU A 722 -27.86 -1.89 8.84
N ASN A 723 -27.79 -3.06 8.22
CA ASN A 723 -28.75 -4.15 8.46
C ASN A 723 -28.63 -4.70 9.88
N ARG A 724 -27.41 -4.82 10.41
CA ARG A 724 -27.16 -5.24 11.79
C ARG A 724 -27.72 -4.22 12.78
N TYR A 725 -27.50 -2.93 12.52
CA TYR A 725 -28.09 -1.84 13.31
C TYR A 725 -29.63 -1.88 13.27
N LYS A 726 -30.24 -1.99 12.07
CA LYS A 726 -31.69 -2.18 11.86
C LYS A 726 -32.23 -3.37 12.68
N ALA A 727 -31.58 -4.52 12.60
CA ALA A 727 -32.00 -5.74 13.29
C ALA A 727 -31.91 -5.62 14.82
N ARG A 728 -30.89 -4.94 15.35
CA ARG A 728 -30.76 -4.69 16.80
C ARG A 728 -31.87 -3.77 17.30
N LEU A 729 -32.15 -2.67 16.58
CA LEU A 729 -33.25 -1.76 16.90
C LEU A 729 -34.60 -2.49 16.90
N GLN A 730 -34.88 -3.25 15.83
CA GLN A 730 -36.12 -4.00 15.71
C GLN A 730 -36.31 -5.03 16.82
N ARG A 731 -35.24 -5.75 17.22
CA ARG A 731 -35.33 -6.72 18.34
C ARG A 731 -35.62 -6.04 19.68
N ARG A 732 -35.03 -4.87 19.92
CA ARG A 732 -35.20 -4.12 21.17
C ARG A 732 -36.63 -3.58 21.28
N ILE A 733 -37.13 -2.96 20.20
CA ILE A 733 -38.40 -2.21 20.21
C ILE A 733 -39.59 -3.10 19.85
N GLY A 734 -39.43 -4.02 18.90
CA GLY A 734 -40.48 -4.93 18.43
C GLY A 734 -40.90 -6.01 19.45
N SER A 735 -40.36 -5.97 20.67
CA SER A 735 -40.75 -6.86 21.77
C SER A 735 -42.04 -6.41 22.47
N GLU A 736 -42.53 -5.19 22.22
CA GLU A 736 -43.83 -4.73 22.71
C GLU A 736 -44.97 -5.33 21.87
N LYS A 737 -45.74 -6.25 22.47
CA LYS A 737 -46.97 -6.80 21.87
C LYS A 737 -48.04 -5.71 21.77
N ASN A 738 -48.04 -4.95 20.69
CA ASN A 738 -49.13 -4.03 20.36
C ASN A 738 -50.18 -4.75 19.50
N SER A 739 -51.44 -4.71 19.90
CA SER A 739 -52.59 -5.23 19.12
C SER A 739 -52.94 -4.36 17.90
N ARG A 740 -52.11 -3.35 17.62
CA ARG A 740 -52.32 -2.33 16.58
C ARG A 740 -51.20 -2.38 15.55
N ILE A 741 -51.58 -2.29 14.27
CA ILE A 741 -50.67 -2.19 13.12
C ILE A 741 -50.55 -0.71 12.74
N MET A 742 -49.33 -0.24 12.49
CA MET A 742 -49.10 1.10 11.95
C MET A 742 -48.67 1.01 10.48
N LEU A 743 -49.31 1.82 9.64
CA LEU A 743 -48.92 2.07 8.26
C LEU A 743 -48.32 3.47 8.14
N VAL A 744 -47.23 3.58 7.38
CA VAL A 744 -46.69 4.87 6.92
C VAL A 744 -46.90 4.97 5.41
N HIS A 745 -47.56 6.07 5.00
CA HIS A 745 -47.75 6.42 3.60
C HIS A 745 -46.79 7.52 3.22
N LEU A 746 -46.00 7.31 2.17
CA LEU A 746 -45.19 8.38 1.60
C LEU A 746 -46.09 9.29 0.75
N LYS A 747 -46.23 10.54 1.17
CA LYS A 747 -46.97 11.55 0.43
C LYS A 747 -46.15 12.07 -0.77
N THR A 748 -46.82 12.79 -1.67
CA THR A 748 -46.20 13.47 -2.81
C THR A 748 -45.22 14.57 -2.39
N ASP A 749 -45.38 15.13 -1.18
CA ASP A 749 -44.45 16.08 -0.55
C ASP A 749 -43.27 15.41 0.17
N HIS A 750 -43.12 14.09 0.02
CA HIS A 750 -42.07 13.27 0.65
C HIS A 750 -42.11 13.22 2.19
N THR A 751 -43.24 13.59 2.79
CA THR A 751 -43.52 13.34 4.21
C THR A 751 -44.20 11.99 4.43
N PHE A 752 -44.06 11.44 5.65
CA PHE A 752 -44.78 10.22 6.05
C PHE A 752 -46.11 10.58 6.72
N ARG A 753 -47.24 10.11 6.18
CA ARG A 753 -48.54 10.09 6.87
C ARG A 753 -48.69 8.79 7.64
N ARG A 754 -49.15 8.86 8.89
CA ARG A 754 -49.27 7.70 9.77
C ARG A 754 -50.72 7.30 9.96
N GLN A 755 -50.99 6.01 9.87
CA GLN A 755 -52.30 5.44 10.13
C GLN A 755 -52.15 4.24 11.06
N LYS A 756 -52.89 4.25 12.17
CA LYS A 756 -52.95 3.14 13.13
C LYS A 756 -54.24 2.36 12.90
N TYR A 757 -54.11 1.04 12.84
CA TYR A 757 -55.20 0.10 12.66
C TYR A 757 -55.26 -0.82 13.88
N GLY A 758 -56.43 -0.97 14.47
CA GLY A 758 -56.70 -1.94 15.54
C GLY A 758 -57.93 -2.77 15.20
N VAL A 759 -57.95 -4.03 15.63
CA VAL A 759 -59.16 -4.85 15.55
C VAL A 759 -59.74 -5.00 16.95
N ASN A 760 -60.96 -4.53 17.14
CA ASN A 760 -61.66 -4.59 18.41
C ASN A 760 -63.09 -5.10 18.18
N ASN A 761 -63.47 -6.21 18.82
CA ASN A 761 -64.79 -6.83 18.68
C ASN A 761 -65.27 -7.03 17.22
N GLY A 762 -64.36 -7.46 16.34
CA GLY A 762 -64.66 -7.68 14.91
C GLY A 762 -64.82 -6.41 14.07
N ARG A 763 -64.58 -5.21 14.64
CA ARG A 763 -64.56 -3.93 13.93
C ARG A 763 -63.13 -3.42 13.77
N LEU A 764 -62.84 -2.85 12.60
CA LEU A 764 -61.57 -2.21 12.30
C LEU A 764 -61.61 -0.75 12.76
N GLU A 765 -60.80 -0.40 13.74
CA GLU A 765 -60.57 0.98 14.18
C GLU A 765 -59.41 1.57 13.39
N VAL A 766 -59.61 2.76 12.79
CA VAL A 766 -58.58 3.50 12.06
C VAL A 766 -58.37 4.86 12.71
N SER A 767 -57.12 5.18 13.04
CA SER A 767 -56.72 6.49 13.58
C SER A 767 -55.63 7.09 12.71
N ASP A 768 -55.92 8.24 12.10
CA ASP A 768 -54.91 9.09 11.47
C ASP A 768 -54.12 9.81 12.57
N VAL A 769 -52.79 9.69 12.51
CA VAL A 769 -51.90 10.42 13.42
C VAL A 769 -51.15 11.45 12.58
N LEU A 770 -51.65 12.69 12.59
CA LEU A 770 -51.05 13.84 11.89
C LEU A 770 -49.60 14.03 12.26
#